data_AF-A0A7S0BCK0-F1
#
_entry.id   AF-A0A7S0BCK0-F1
#
_cell.length_a   1.000
_cell.length_b   1.000
_cell.length_c   1.000
_cell.angle_alpha   90.00
_cell.angle_beta   90.00
_cell.angle_gamma   90.00
#
_symmetry.space_group_name_H-M   'P 1'
#
loop_
_entity.id
_entity.type
_entity.pdbx_description
1 polymer ?
#
loop_
_entity_poly.entity_id
_entity_poly.type
_entity_poly.pdbx_seq_one_letter_code
_entity_poly.pdbx_strand_id
1 'polypeptide(L)'
;MGAFYLVNHTDKDIRVSTWVVICNTISIFTAVLMFQAINGLVTSMFTEGTSTLTKVVVAFMHSGAWFLVLQIFLALVSRAVPSPRCIPLKPLPSEGSPEREELFHVIKLDMKCWAILLGHIAGFASINAWCTVQQFFHESYLGSMLVIALAAASLWLLFRVTDIARDHVAYADDGIKDENEHMWDHFVEETEEDVRSLTLSFLSVQWIRFLVHGVLPNTEGDLPADGEYTNTQISLLLAVSIVVCFVGNAPRLVFLKRCFGTGKLAQTMRSMLNLVFAWCVMYAFRVWLLVNQFLNSDASGEVFQAIILTWLSFLATNVLDWIADKLESSSKDSEAAVRSIITTLGVLIGFSWEKCFDVAVDNIAEKVTVVPEHLTKLWLASVLVMSVLPAWRWYILPVVERLTGEDEEEFDEEGGGDCKKVNTEELHDGYKPLLGAEAPGPAQEQEEPAAAQEHTLQRRAQDLEEELRKAKDEGERLKAENVHLHRDAALAAEAAHAATDAQAAKVVELQGRLAELERQASLEDSRSPVGREAFAASYGVTAAGATGDCQAVQEDLKQQLHAATQREEEYKAQLATAQKAEQEQRFRTQQLEAEQDHLSMQVHELRAQLDAAMESQVQAGGRVRDLEANLQASHEASAGHEARVQELEALAQAQGGRVRELQAALQERVQQAGFHEARAQELEVQLQASSLREKRTQELEVQCKALAQELGQHQGRVRELEVQQQAGQAHQARASELEALARESGQHQERARELEVQLQAHQARARELEALAQENGQHQERVRE
;
A
#
# COMPACT_ATOMS: atom_id res chain seq x y z
N MET A 1 11.49 -4.69 12.84
CA MET A 1 11.95 -3.84 13.96
C MET A 1 11.56 -2.37 13.77
N GLY A 2 11.91 -1.69 12.67
CA GLY A 2 11.51 -0.28 12.46
C GLY A 2 10.01 -0.01 12.60
N ALA A 3 9.16 -0.76 11.87
CA ALA A 3 7.71 -0.66 11.98
C ALA A 3 7.18 -0.91 13.41
N PHE A 4 7.81 -1.81 14.17
CA PHE A 4 7.43 -2.10 15.56
C PHE A 4 7.66 -0.91 16.50
N TYR A 5 8.75 -0.16 16.31
CA TYR A 5 8.98 1.07 17.07
C TYR A 5 8.00 2.18 16.66
N LEU A 6 7.65 2.26 15.38
CA LEU A 6 6.76 3.30 14.86
C LEU A 6 5.28 3.08 15.25
N VAL A 7 4.80 1.83 15.28
CA VAL A 7 3.45 1.53 15.79
C VAL A 7 3.32 1.71 17.31
N ASN A 8 4.44 1.79 18.03
CA ASN A 8 4.52 2.09 19.45
C ASN A 8 5.15 3.46 19.72
N HIS A 9 5.12 4.36 18.72
CA HIS A 9 5.70 5.68 18.88
C HIS A 9 4.94 6.49 19.94
N THR A 10 5.67 7.37 20.65
CA THR A 10 5.11 8.23 21.71
C THR A 10 4.11 9.24 21.14
N ASP A 11 4.34 9.66 19.89
CA ASP A 11 3.46 10.51 19.12
C ASP A 11 2.25 9.72 18.58
N LYS A 12 1.04 10.22 18.85
CA LYS A 12 -0.21 9.59 18.41
C LYS A 12 -0.32 9.60 16.89
N ASP A 13 0.12 10.66 16.22
CA ASP A 13 -0.10 10.85 14.78
C ASP A 13 0.84 9.99 13.95
N ILE A 14 2.10 9.86 14.39
CA ILE A 14 3.06 8.90 13.82
C ILE A 14 2.54 7.47 14.02
N ARG A 15 1.96 7.16 15.19
CA ARG A 15 1.39 5.83 15.46
C ARG A 15 0.21 5.53 14.55
N VAL A 16 -0.78 6.43 14.46
CA VAL A 16 -1.95 6.31 13.59
C VAL A 16 -1.50 6.14 12.14
N SER A 17 -0.65 7.04 11.66
CA SER A 17 -0.11 7.01 10.29
C SER A 17 0.58 5.67 10.02
N THR A 18 1.40 5.17 10.94
CA THR A 18 2.10 3.90 10.76
C THR A 18 1.13 2.72 10.66
N TRP A 19 0.09 2.68 11.51
CA TRP A 19 -0.93 1.64 11.43
C TRP A 19 -1.70 1.69 10.10
N VAL A 20 -2.07 2.89 9.63
CA VAL A 20 -2.70 3.10 8.33
C VAL A 20 -1.79 2.62 7.18
N VAL A 21 -0.50 2.96 7.21
CA VAL A 21 0.47 2.49 6.21
C VAL A 21 0.54 0.96 6.18
N ILE A 22 0.61 0.31 7.34
CA ILE A 22 0.66 -1.16 7.45
C ILE A 22 -0.64 -1.78 6.91
N CYS A 23 -1.78 -1.22 7.29
CA CYS A 23 -3.09 -1.66 6.84
C CYS A 23 -3.22 -1.60 5.32
N ASN A 24 -2.91 -0.46 4.73
CA ASN A 24 -2.97 -0.23 3.28
C ASN A 24 -1.98 -1.12 2.53
N THR A 25 -0.76 -1.29 3.07
CA THR A 25 0.25 -2.16 2.46
C THR A 25 -0.23 -3.61 2.38
N ILE A 26 -0.81 -4.13 3.46
CA ILE A 26 -1.29 -5.51 3.51
C ILE A 26 -2.52 -5.71 2.61
N SER A 27 -3.45 -4.76 2.60
CA SER A 27 -4.65 -4.84 1.78
C SER A 27 -4.32 -4.76 0.28
N ILE A 28 -3.43 -3.86 -0.13
CA ILE A 28 -2.92 -3.77 -1.50
C ILE A 28 -2.19 -5.07 -1.87
N PHE A 29 -1.24 -5.50 -1.04
CA PHE A 29 -0.47 -6.72 -1.30
C PHE A 29 -1.36 -7.95 -1.53
N THR A 30 -2.33 -8.19 -0.65
CA THR A 30 -3.25 -9.33 -0.76
C THR A 30 -4.15 -9.23 -2.00
N ALA A 31 -4.65 -8.03 -2.31
CA ALA A 31 -5.45 -7.79 -3.50
C ALA A 31 -4.66 -8.07 -4.79
N VAL A 32 -3.46 -7.49 -4.92
CA VAL A 32 -2.69 -7.57 -6.17
C VAL A 32 -2.22 -9.00 -6.43
N LEU A 33 -1.74 -9.68 -5.40
CA LEU A 33 -1.25 -11.05 -5.50
C LEU A 33 -2.38 -12.03 -5.87
N MET A 34 -3.60 -11.82 -5.35
CA MET A 34 -4.78 -12.57 -5.80
C MET A 34 -5.14 -12.27 -7.25
N PHE A 35 -5.13 -10.98 -7.62
CA PHE A 35 -5.42 -10.54 -8.99
C PHE A 35 -4.41 -11.11 -10.00
N GLN A 36 -3.11 -10.96 -9.76
CA GLN A 36 -2.03 -11.43 -10.64
C GLN A 36 -2.08 -12.93 -10.84
N ALA A 37 -2.30 -13.71 -9.78
CA ALA A 37 -2.46 -15.15 -9.86
C ALA A 37 -3.63 -15.57 -10.78
N ILE A 38 -4.80 -14.95 -10.61
CA ILE A 38 -5.99 -15.23 -11.43
C ILE A 38 -5.80 -14.70 -12.86
N ASN A 39 -5.21 -13.52 -13.01
CA ASN A 39 -4.93 -12.92 -14.30
C ASN A 39 -3.93 -13.76 -15.11
N GLY A 40 -2.91 -14.34 -14.47
CA GLY A 40 -1.99 -15.28 -15.09
C GLY A 40 -2.71 -16.52 -15.64
N LEU A 41 -3.66 -17.08 -14.87
CA LEU A 41 -4.50 -18.18 -15.33
C LEU A 41 -5.38 -17.76 -16.52
N VAL A 42 -6.11 -16.65 -16.41
CA VAL A 42 -6.98 -16.13 -17.49
C VAL A 42 -6.19 -15.87 -18.77
N THR A 43 -5.01 -15.27 -18.64
CA THR A 43 -4.11 -14.97 -19.76
C THR A 43 -3.66 -16.26 -20.44
N SER A 44 -3.22 -17.27 -19.67
CA SER A 44 -2.80 -18.56 -20.23
C SER A 44 -3.94 -19.29 -20.96
N MET A 45 -5.16 -19.26 -20.40
CA MET A 45 -6.29 -19.99 -20.96
C MET A 45 -6.91 -19.33 -22.20
N PHE A 46 -6.96 -18.00 -22.24
CA PHE A 46 -7.78 -17.28 -23.22
C PHE A 46 -7.01 -16.35 -24.15
N THR A 47 -5.76 -15.99 -23.84
CA THR A 47 -5.03 -14.95 -24.59
C THR A 47 -3.80 -15.44 -25.33
N GLU A 48 -3.22 -16.58 -24.95
CA GLU A 48 -2.05 -17.16 -25.63
C GLU A 48 -2.32 -17.42 -27.11
N GLY A 49 -1.48 -16.89 -27.98
CA GLY A 49 -1.60 -17.03 -29.45
C GLY A 49 -2.78 -16.31 -30.10
N THR A 50 -3.56 -15.52 -29.35
CA THR A 50 -4.74 -14.82 -29.87
C THR A 50 -4.46 -13.39 -30.35
N SER A 51 -5.40 -12.83 -31.12
CA SER A 51 -5.33 -11.45 -31.62
C SER A 51 -5.36 -10.42 -30.50
N THR A 52 -4.77 -9.24 -30.71
CA THR A 52 -4.78 -8.15 -29.71
C THR A 52 -6.20 -7.72 -29.32
N LEU A 53 -7.16 -7.76 -30.26
CA LEU A 53 -8.56 -7.46 -29.97
C LEU A 53 -9.16 -8.47 -28.98
N THR A 54 -8.83 -9.76 -29.13
CA THR A 54 -9.25 -10.80 -28.18
C THR A 54 -8.71 -10.51 -26.78
N LYS A 55 -7.45 -10.08 -26.66
CA LYS A 55 -6.85 -9.70 -25.37
C LYS A 55 -7.62 -8.57 -24.70
N VAL A 56 -8.00 -7.53 -25.44
CA VAL A 56 -8.83 -6.42 -24.93
C VAL A 56 -10.16 -6.94 -24.41
N VAL A 57 -10.88 -7.72 -25.22
CA VAL A 57 -12.19 -8.26 -24.84
C VAL A 57 -12.08 -9.10 -23.57
N VAL A 58 -11.10 -10.00 -23.49
CA VAL A 58 -10.87 -10.83 -22.30
C VAL A 58 -10.56 -9.97 -21.07
N ALA A 59 -9.72 -8.94 -21.21
CA ALA A 59 -9.37 -8.06 -20.10
C ALA A 59 -10.57 -7.25 -19.59
N PHE A 60 -11.43 -6.73 -20.47
CA PHE A 60 -12.67 -6.06 -20.07
C PHE A 60 -13.70 -7.02 -19.45
N MET A 61 -13.81 -8.24 -19.97
CA MET A 61 -14.67 -9.27 -19.37
C MET A 61 -14.18 -9.66 -17.97
N HIS A 62 -12.86 -9.79 -17.79
CA HIS A 62 -12.25 -10.09 -16.50
C HIS A 62 -12.44 -8.93 -15.50
N SER A 63 -12.22 -7.68 -15.94
CA SER A 63 -12.50 -6.50 -15.12
C SER A 63 -13.98 -6.39 -14.75
N GLY A 64 -14.89 -6.56 -15.71
CA GLY A 64 -16.33 -6.58 -15.47
C GLY A 64 -16.77 -7.68 -14.50
N ALA A 65 -16.17 -8.88 -14.58
CA ALA A 65 -16.43 -9.95 -13.63
C ALA A 65 -16.04 -9.57 -12.19
N TRP A 66 -14.88 -8.93 -11.99
CA TRP A 66 -14.49 -8.44 -10.67
C TRP A 66 -15.39 -7.33 -10.14
N PHE A 67 -15.84 -6.42 -11.00
CA PHE A 67 -16.84 -5.42 -10.60
C PHE A 67 -18.16 -6.08 -10.17
N LEU A 68 -18.65 -7.08 -10.90
CA LEU A 68 -19.86 -7.80 -10.51
C LEU A 68 -19.68 -8.55 -9.18
N VAL A 69 -18.51 -9.17 -8.96
CA VAL A 69 -18.17 -9.80 -7.68
C VAL A 69 -18.18 -8.77 -6.57
N LEU A 70 -17.55 -7.61 -6.75
CA LEU A 70 -17.55 -6.51 -5.78
C LEU A 70 -18.99 -6.08 -5.42
N GLN A 71 -19.82 -5.78 -6.42
CA GLN A 71 -21.20 -5.31 -6.20
C GLN A 71 -22.04 -6.34 -5.45
N ILE A 72 -22.05 -7.59 -5.93
CA ILE A 72 -22.88 -8.66 -5.37
C ILE A 72 -22.37 -9.07 -3.98
N PHE A 73 -21.05 -9.19 -3.82
CA PHE A 73 -20.48 -9.64 -2.56
C PHE A 73 -20.71 -8.61 -1.45
N LEU A 74 -20.51 -7.32 -1.72
CA LEU A 74 -20.78 -6.27 -0.73
C LEU A 74 -22.28 -6.17 -0.39
N ALA A 75 -23.17 -6.38 -1.36
CA ALA A 75 -24.62 -6.45 -1.09
C ALA A 75 -25.01 -7.62 -0.16
N LEU A 76 -24.28 -8.74 -0.25
CA LEU A 76 -24.50 -9.91 0.60
C LEU A 76 -23.88 -9.74 1.99
N VAL A 77 -22.71 -9.11 2.09
CA VAL A 77 -22.02 -8.86 3.36
C VAL A 77 -22.77 -7.81 4.18
N SER A 78 -23.24 -6.72 3.55
CA SER A 78 -24.06 -5.71 4.20
C SER A 78 -25.41 -6.26 4.67
N ARG A 79 -25.86 -7.38 4.07
CA ARG A 79 -27.19 -7.98 4.25
C ARG A 79 -28.32 -7.10 3.73
N ALA A 80 -28.01 -6.11 2.89
CA ALA A 80 -28.97 -5.32 2.14
C ALA A 80 -29.83 -6.18 1.19
N VAL A 81 -29.26 -7.26 0.66
CA VAL A 81 -30.01 -8.21 -0.18
C VAL A 81 -30.24 -9.53 0.56
N PRO A 82 -31.44 -10.14 0.49
CA PRO A 82 -31.72 -11.42 1.12
C PRO A 82 -30.72 -12.48 0.67
N SER A 83 -30.04 -13.09 1.63
CA SER A 83 -29.07 -14.13 1.30
C SER A 83 -29.76 -15.31 0.59
N PRO A 84 -29.17 -15.82 -0.51
CA PRO A 84 -29.67 -17.01 -1.17
C PRO A 84 -29.70 -18.20 -0.19
N ARG A 85 -30.66 -19.11 -0.36
CA ARG A 85 -30.92 -20.25 0.56
C ARG A 85 -29.69 -21.10 0.93
N CYS A 86 -28.62 -21.04 0.14
CA CYS A 86 -27.36 -21.74 0.37
C CYS A 86 -26.46 -21.09 1.44
N ILE A 87 -26.69 -19.84 1.84
CA ILE A 87 -25.92 -19.16 2.89
C ILE A 87 -26.92 -18.70 3.99
N PRO A 88 -27.20 -19.54 4.99
CA PRO A 88 -28.15 -19.19 6.06
C PRO A 88 -27.56 -18.09 6.95
N LEU A 89 -28.06 -16.86 6.78
CA LEU A 89 -27.77 -15.74 7.65
C LEU A 89 -28.66 -15.81 8.91
N LYS A 90 -28.10 -15.56 10.10
CA LYS A 90 -28.90 -15.42 11.32
C LYS A 90 -29.93 -14.28 11.15
N PRO A 91 -31.19 -14.45 11.59
CA PRO A 91 -32.16 -13.37 11.55
C PRO A 91 -31.65 -12.15 12.32
N LEU A 92 -32.00 -10.96 11.84
CA LEU A 92 -31.64 -9.71 12.50
C LEU A 92 -32.29 -9.63 13.89
N PRO A 93 -31.54 -9.27 14.95
CA PRO A 93 -32.10 -8.98 16.26
C PRO A 93 -33.08 -7.80 16.20
N SER A 94 -33.91 -7.63 17.23
CA SER A 94 -34.86 -6.52 17.28
C SER A 94 -34.15 -5.15 17.25
N GLU A 95 -34.81 -4.16 16.65
CA GLU A 95 -34.38 -2.76 16.67
C GLU A 95 -34.06 -2.27 18.09
N GLY A 96 -32.95 -1.54 18.24
CA GLY A 96 -32.49 -0.98 19.51
C GLY A 96 -31.93 -1.99 20.52
N SER A 97 -31.74 -3.27 20.16
CA SER A 97 -31.10 -4.24 21.05
C SER A 97 -29.57 -4.13 21.01
N PRO A 98 -28.86 -4.34 22.14
CA PRO A 98 -27.40 -4.33 22.16
C PRO A 98 -26.78 -5.41 21.25
N GLU A 99 -27.48 -6.53 21.05
CA GLU A 99 -27.07 -7.58 20.10
C GLU A 99 -27.08 -7.09 18.63
N ARG A 100 -27.99 -6.16 18.28
CA ARG A 100 -28.03 -5.57 16.94
C ARG A 100 -26.88 -4.60 16.72
N GLU A 101 -26.55 -3.81 17.73
CA GLU A 101 -25.44 -2.84 17.67
C GLU A 101 -24.08 -3.53 17.52
N GLU A 102 -23.82 -4.57 18.31
CA GLU A 102 -22.61 -5.40 18.17
C GLU A 102 -22.53 -6.05 16.78
N LEU A 103 -23.65 -6.60 16.30
CA LEU A 103 -23.73 -7.19 14.97
C LEU A 103 -23.46 -6.16 13.87
N PHE A 104 -24.02 -4.95 13.99
CA PHE A 104 -23.83 -3.88 13.02
C PHE A 104 -22.36 -3.46 12.94
N HIS A 105 -21.68 -3.31 14.08
CA HIS A 105 -20.25 -3.03 14.12
C HIS A 105 -19.42 -4.14 13.46
N VAL A 106 -19.78 -5.41 13.68
CA VAL A 106 -19.11 -6.54 12.99
C VAL A 106 -19.32 -6.48 11.47
N ILE A 107 -20.54 -6.17 11.01
CA ILE A 107 -20.86 -6.04 9.59
C ILE A 107 -20.10 -4.86 8.98
N LYS A 108 -20.03 -3.71 9.66
CA LYS A 108 -19.27 -2.54 9.21
C LYS A 108 -17.79 -2.86 8.98
N LEU A 109 -17.17 -3.54 9.96
CA LEU A 109 -15.80 -4.03 9.85
C LEU A 109 -15.61 -5.01 8.67
N ASP A 110 -16.57 -5.92 8.44
CA ASP A 110 -16.54 -6.83 7.30
C ASP A 110 -16.68 -6.07 5.97
N MET A 111 -17.60 -5.12 5.90
CA MET A 111 -17.81 -4.27 4.74
C MET A 111 -16.53 -3.53 4.38
N LYS A 112 -15.90 -2.84 5.33
CA LYS A 112 -14.64 -2.12 5.13
C LYS A 112 -13.51 -3.04 4.65
N CYS A 113 -13.35 -4.20 5.29
CA CYS A 113 -12.35 -5.20 4.90
C CYS A 113 -12.51 -5.65 3.44
N TRP A 114 -13.72 -6.05 3.06
CA TRP A 114 -13.99 -6.61 1.74
C TRP A 114 -14.11 -5.54 0.66
N ALA A 115 -14.59 -4.34 1.00
CA ALA A 115 -14.63 -3.17 0.13
C ALA A 115 -13.22 -2.78 -0.32
N ILE A 116 -12.29 -2.60 0.62
CA ILE A 116 -10.89 -2.29 0.32
C ILE A 116 -10.24 -3.41 -0.52
N LEU A 117 -10.42 -4.67 -0.15
CA LEU A 117 -9.79 -5.79 -0.84
C LEU A 117 -10.33 -5.95 -2.29
N LEU A 118 -11.65 -6.02 -2.46
CA LEU A 118 -12.27 -6.19 -3.78
C LEU A 118 -12.12 -4.93 -4.63
N GLY A 119 -12.12 -3.75 -4.02
CA GLY A 119 -11.83 -2.47 -4.66
C GLY A 119 -10.47 -2.47 -5.32
N HIS A 120 -9.42 -2.83 -4.58
CA HIS A 120 -8.09 -2.94 -5.15
C HIS A 120 -8.03 -3.99 -6.28
N ILE A 121 -8.62 -5.18 -6.10
CA ILE A 121 -8.65 -6.21 -7.15
C ILE A 121 -9.35 -5.70 -8.42
N ALA A 122 -10.53 -5.09 -8.29
CA ALA A 122 -11.27 -4.50 -9.40
C ALA A 122 -10.49 -3.35 -10.06
N GLY A 123 -9.77 -2.57 -9.25
CA GLY A 123 -8.87 -1.50 -9.68
C GLY A 123 -7.72 -2.02 -10.55
N PHE A 124 -7.02 -3.07 -10.13
CA PHE A 124 -5.96 -3.69 -10.93
C PHE A 124 -6.49 -4.38 -12.19
N ALA A 125 -7.67 -5.00 -12.12
CA ALA A 125 -8.32 -5.57 -13.29
C ALA A 125 -8.70 -4.47 -14.30
N SER A 126 -9.20 -3.33 -13.82
CA SER A 126 -9.49 -2.14 -14.63
C SER A 126 -8.21 -1.53 -15.24
N ILE A 127 -7.13 -1.41 -14.46
CA ILE A 127 -5.80 -1.01 -14.98
C ILE A 127 -5.38 -1.91 -16.13
N ASN A 128 -5.41 -3.23 -15.95
CA ASN A 128 -4.99 -4.18 -16.99
C ASN A 128 -5.82 -4.03 -18.27
N ALA A 129 -7.15 -3.89 -18.15
CA ALA A 129 -8.04 -3.68 -19.29
C ALA A 129 -7.71 -2.40 -20.06
N TRP A 130 -7.62 -1.25 -19.36
CA TRP A 130 -7.37 0.03 -20.00
C TRP A 130 -5.94 0.19 -20.49
N CYS A 131 -4.95 -0.37 -19.80
CA CYS A 131 -3.57 -0.40 -20.29
C CYS A 131 -3.45 -1.25 -21.55
N THR A 132 -4.16 -2.37 -21.65
CA THR A 132 -4.20 -3.17 -22.89
C THR A 132 -4.72 -2.35 -24.07
N VAL A 133 -5.71 -1.47 -23.85
CA VAL A 133 -6.17 -0.50 -24.88
C VAL A 133 -5.09 0.56 -25.14
N GLN A 134 -4.45 1.08 -24.10
CA GLN A 134 -3.39 2.08 -24.22
C GLN A 134 -2.21 1.57 -25.07
N GLN A 135 -1.88 0.27 -24.99
CA GLN A 135 -0.84 -0.37 -25.83
C GLN A 135 -1.13 -0.32 -27.34
N PHE A 136 -2.39 -0.18 -27.77
CA PHE A 136 -2.67 0.00 -29.21
C PHE A 136 -2.11 1.31 -29.76
N PHE A 137 -1.90 2.29 -28.89
CA PHE A 137 -1.41 3.61 -29.23
C PHE A 137 0.05 3.82 -28.79
N HIS A 138 0.85 2.76 -28.73
CA HIS A 138 2.26 2.81 -28.36
C HIS A 138 3.13 3.72 -29.25
N GLU A 139 2.67 4.04 -30.47
CA GLU A 139 3.35 5.00 -31.37
C GLU A 139 2.78 6.43 -31.28
N SER A 140 1.64 6.63 -30.61
CA SER A 140 0.91 7.91 -30.62
C SER A 140 0.68 8.46 -29.22
N TYR A 141 1.41 9.53 -28.87
CA TYR A 141 1.22 10.24 -27.61
C TYR A 141 -0.22 10.74 -27.43
N LEU A 142 -0.83 11.27 -28.49
CA LEU A 142 -2.21 11.76 -28.44
C LEU A 142 -3.21 10.61 -28.30
N GLY A 143 -3.00 9.50 -29.03
CA GLY A 143 -3.83 8.31 -28.91
C GLY A 143 -3.81 7.75 -27.49
N SER A 144 -2.62 7.60 -26.89
CA SER A 144 -2.45 7.16 -25.50
C SER A 144 -3.10 8.11 -24.48
N MET A 145 -3.10 9.43 -24.74
CA MET A 145 -3.79 10.41 -23.89
C MET A 145 -5.32 10.28 -24.00
N LEU A 146 -5.85 10.07 -25.21
CA LEU A 146 -7.28 9.90 -25.45
C LEU A 146 -7.85 8.67 -24.73
N VAL A 147 -7.05 7.62 -24.54
CA VAL A 147 -7.45 6.45 -23.74
C VAL A 147 -7.75 6.84 -22.28
N ILE A 148 -7.03 7.80 -21.70
CA ILE A 148 -7.31 8.29 -20.34
C ILE A 148 -8.70 8.94 -20.27
N ALA A 149 -9.02 9.79 -21.25
CA ALA A 149 -10.31 10.46 -21.32
C ALA A 149 -11.47 9.47 -21.57
N LEU A 150 -11.23 8.46 -22.41
CA LEU A 150 -12.19 7.38 -22.67
C LEU A 150 -12.41 6.53 -21.42
N ALA A 151 -11.35 6.17 -20.70
CA ALA A 151 -11.43 5.46 -19.43
C ALA A 151 -12.24 6.26 -18.41
N ALA A 152 -11.97 7.56 -18.26
CA ALA A 152 -12.69 8.43 -17.34
C ALA A 152 -14.20 8.49 -17.65
N ALA A 153 -14.56 8.69 -18.92
CA ALA A 153 -15.96 8.72 -19.35
C ALA A 153 -16.66 7.37 -19.15
N SER A 154 -15.97 6.27 -19.45
CA SER A 154 -16.53 4.92 -19.33
C SER A 154 -16.76 4.50 -17.87
N LEU A 155 -15.81 4.81 -16.97
CA LEU A 155 -15.93 4.52 -15.54
C LEU A 155 -16.99 5.39 -14.91
N TRP A 156 -17.06 6.68 -15.28
CA TRP A 156 -18.16 7.55 -14.85
C TRP A 156 -19.52 6.99 -15.26
N LEU A 157 -19.66 6.53 -16.51
CA LEU A 157 -20.91 5.93 -16.98
C LEU A 157 -21.22 4.62 -16.25
N LEU A 158 -20.22 3.73 -16.09
CA LEU A 158 -20.38 2.47 -15.39
C LEU A 158 -20.88 2.70 -13.96
N PHE A 159 -20.24 3.62 -13.23
CA PHE A 159 -20.61 3.93 -11.85
C PHE A 159 -21.97 4.62 -11.75
N ARG A 160 -22.36 5.43 -12.75
CA ARG A 160 -23.73 5.95 -12.80
C ARG A 160 -24.77 4.86 -13.02
N VAL A 161 -24.44 3.83 -13.80
CA VAL A 161 -25.35 2.70 -14.00
C VAL A 161 -25.44 1.84 -12.75
N THR A 162 -24.33 1.59 -12.04
CA THR A 162 -24.35 0.84 -10.78
C THR A 162 -25.08 1.62 -9.69
N ASP A 163 -24.87 2.93 -9.56
CA ASP A 163 -25.59 3.82 -8.64
C ASP A 163 -27.11 3.71 -8.82
N ILE A 164 -27.61 3.87 -10.05
CA ILE A 164 -29.04 3.69 -10.37
C ILE A 164 -29.54 2.26 -10.06
N ALA A 165 -28.71 1.25 -10.32
CA ALA A 165 -29.07 -0.13 -10.04
C ALA A 165 -29.13 -0.43 -8.54
N ARG A 166 -28.18 0.12 -7.75
CA ARG A 166 -28.14 -0.01 -6.29
C ARG A 166 -29.35 0.68 -5.66
N ASP A 167 -29.64 1.92 -6.06
CA ASP A 167 -30.84 2.63 -5.61
C ASP A 167 -32.11 1.83 -5.92
N HIS A 168 -32.23 1.29 -7.14
CA HIS A 168 -33.40 0.49 -7.48
C HIS A 168 -33.56 -0.77 -6.61
N VAL A 169 -32.46 -1.40 -6.21
CA VAL A 169 -32.46 -2.57 -5.33
C VAL A 169 -32.76 -2.17 -3.88
N ALA A 170 -32.18 -1.07 -3.39
CA ALA A 170 -32.38 -0.58 -2.03
C ALA A 170 -33.82 -0.11 -1.77
N TYR A 171 -34.52 0.43 -2.77
CA TYR A 171 -35.93 0.83 -2.59
C TYR A 171 -36.93 -0.28 -2.96
N ALA A 172 -36.48 -1.52 -3.21
CA ALA A 172 -37.32 -2.54 -3.85
C ALA A 172 -38.34 -3.21 -2.90
N ASP A 173 -38.09 -3.23 -1.60
CA ASP A 173 -38.88 -3.98 -0.62
C ASP A 173 -39.90 -3.11 0.13
N ASP A 174 -39.48 -2.08 0.85
CA ASP A 174 -40.33 -1.19 1.66
C ASP A 174 -40.38 0.26 1.12
N GLY A 175 -39.54 0.59 0.14
CA GLY A 175 -39.47 1.90 -0.50
C GLY A 175 -38.74 2.96 0.35
N ILE A 176 -38.04 2.55 1.40
CA ILE A 176 -37.16 3.33 2.26
C ILE A 176 -35.79 2.67 2.22
N LYS A 177 -34.71 3.42 2.47
CA LYS A 177 -33.36 2.87 2.54
C LYS A 177 -33.02 2.60 4.01
N ASP A 178 -32.78 1.34 4.37
CA ASP A 178 -32.43 0.96 5.73
C ASP A 178 -30.94 1.20 6.04
N GLU A 179 -30.53 1.02 7.31
CA GLU A 179 -29.13 1.22 7.74
C GLU A 179 -28.13 0.34 6.97
N ASN A 180 -28.51 -0.89 6.61
CA ASN A 180 -27.65 -1.83 5.90
C ASN A 180 -27.51 -1.46 4.42
N GLU A 181 -28.57 -0.93 3.82
CA GLU A 181 -28.60 -0.44 2.45
C GLU A 181 -27.86 0.88 2.30
N HIS A 182 -27.95 1.78 3.29
CA HIS A 182 -27.09 2.95 3.39
C HIS A 182 -25.63 2.56 3.49
N MET A 183 -25.29 1.61 4.37
CA MET A 183 -23.93 1.10 4.50
C MET A 183 -23.43 0.42 3.20
N TRP A 184 -24.28 -0.35 2.52
CA TRP A 184 -23.94 -0.96 1.24
C TRP A 184 -23.60 0.09 0.19
N ASP A 185 -24.45 1.10 0.04
CA ASP A 185 -24.25 2.14 -0.96
C ASP A 185 -23.01 2.99 -0.68
N HIS A 186 -22.81 3.39 0.58
CA HIS A 186 -21.64 4.15 1.02
C HIS A 186 -20.32 3.44 0.67
N PHE A 187 -20.13 2.22 1.18
CA PHE A 187 -18.88 1.48 0.97
C PHE A 187 -18.65 1.15 -0.51
N VAL A 188 -19.71 0.84 -1.28
CA VAL A 188 -19.53 0.58 -2.71
C VAL A 188 -19.20 1.86 -3.47
N GLU A 189 -19.86 2.99 -3.19
CA GLU A 189 -19.55 4.27 -3.84
C GLU A 189 -18.09 4.66 -3.57
N GLU A 190 -17.64 4.62 -2.30
CA GLU A 190 -16.26 4.88 -1.92
C GLU A 190 -15.29 3.97 -2.70
N THR A 191 -15.60 2.67 -2.75
CA THR A 191 -14.77 1.69 -3.48
C THR A 191 -14.72 1.96 -4.98
N GLU A 192 -15.83 2.39 -5.59
CA GLU A 192 -15.87 2.78 -7.00
C GLU A 192 -15.02 4.02 -7.29
N GLU A 193 -14.98 4.98 -6.36
CA GLU A 193 -14.11 6.15 -6.45
C GLU A 193 -12.62 5.76 -6.38
N ASP A 194 -12.28 4.82 -5.50
CA ASP A 194 -10.93 4.26 -5.41
C ASP A 194 -10.51 3.56 -6.70
N VAL A 195 -11.37 2.72 -7.27
CA VAL A 195 -11.10 2.07 -8.57
C VAL A 195 -10.89 3.11 -9.67
N ARG A 196 -11.69 4.17 -9.68
CA ARG A 196 -11.56 5.29 -10.63
C ARG A 196 -10.20 5.98 -10.49
N SER A 197 -9.84 6.35 -9.28
CA SER A 197 -8.61 7.09 -9.00
C SER A 197 -7.37 6.25 -9.29
N LEU A 198 -7.39 4.97 -8.94
CA LEU A 198 -6.32 4.01 -9.19
C LEU A 198 -6.13 3.79 -10.71
N THR A 199 -7.22 3.55 -11.44
CA THR A 199 -7.17 3.35 -12.90
C THR A 199 -6.63 4.59 -13.63
N LEU A 200 -7.21 5.77 -13.36
CA LEU A 200 -6.86 6.99 -14.08
C LEU A 200 -5.46 7.50 -13.75
N SER A 201 -5.04 7.36 -12.49
CA SER A 201 -3.68 7.74 -12.08
C SER A 201 -2.63 6.87 -12.76
N PHE A 202 -2.87 5.56 -12.87
CA PHE A 202 -1.94 4.66 -13.56
C PHE A 202 -1.86 4.94 -15.06
N LEU A 203 -2.99 5.11 -15.76
CA LEU A 203 -2.96 5.47 -17.20
C LEU A 203 -2.26 6.80 -17.45
N SER A 204 -2.40 7.74 -16.52
CA SER A 204 -1.75 9.05 -16.56
C SER A 204 -0.25 8.95 -16.34
N VAL A 205 0.22 8.16 -15.36
CA VAL A 205 1.68 7.96 -15.18
C VAL A 205 2.30 7.24 -16.36
N GLN A 206 1.60 6.29 -17.00
CA GLN A 206 2.07 5.62 -18.21
C GLN A 206 2.26 6.60 -19.36
N TRP A 207 1.31 7.53 -19.54
CA TRP A 207 1.43 8.57 -20.55
C TRP A 207 2.54 9.58 -20.24
N ILE A 208 2.68 10.03 -18.98
CA ILE A 208 3.78 10.91 -18.55
C ILE A 208 5.12 10.22 -18.84
N ARG A 209 5.25 8.94 -18.49
CA ARG A 209 6.47 8.17 -18.75
C ARG A 209 6.74 7.97 -20.23
N PHE A 210 5.69 7.80 -21.04
CA PHE A 210 5.83 7.76 -22.49
C PHE A 210 6.40 9.08 -23.02
N LEU A 211 5.92 10.24 -22.54
CA LEU A 211 6.49 11.54 -22.90
C LEU A 211 7.95 11.71 -22.48
N VAL A 212 8.34 11.18 -21.31
CA VAL A 212 9.71 11.33 -20.77
C VAL A 212 10.70 10.38 -21.46
N HIS A 213 10.32 9.12 -21.65
CA HIS A 213 11.23 8.08 -22.15
C HIS A 213 11.15 7.87 -23.67
N GLY A 214 10.07 8.33 -24.31
CA GLY A 214 9.80 8.10 -25.73
C GLY A 214 9.31 6.69 -26.07
N VAL A 215 9.16 5.81 -25.07
CA VAL A 215 8.63 4.45 -25.19
C VAL A 215 7.50 4.27 -24.19
N LEU A 216 6.35 3.76 -24.66
CA LEU A 216 5.23 3.44 -23.79
C LEU A 216 5.60 2.20 -22.94
N PRO A 217 5.57 2.29 -21.59
CA PRO A 217 5.80 1.11 -20.75
C PRO A 217 4.78 0.01 -21.03
N ASN A 218 5.08 -1.24 -20.69
CA ASN A 218 4.15 -2.37 -20.88
C ASN A 218 2.90 -2.24 -19.99
N THR A 219 1.98 -3.21 -20.06
CA THR A 219 0.72 -3.20 -19.27
C THR A 219 0.93 -3.18 -17.76
N GLU A 220 2.06 -3.67 -17.27
CA GLU A 220 2.42 -3.69 -15.84
C GLU A 220 3.22 -2.46 -15.41
N GLY A 221 3.57 -1.59 -16.36
CA GLY A 221 4.35 -0.39 -16.10
C GLY A 221 5.86 -0.59 -16.21
N ASP A 222 6.36 -1.67 -16.77
CA ASP A 222 7.79 -1.87 -16.97
C ASP A 222 8.30 -1.27 -18.27
N LEU A 223 9.51 -0.72 -18.18
CA LEU A 223 10.28 -0.24 -19.32
C LEU A 223 11.22 -1.36 -19.80
N PRO A 224 11.59 -1.39 -21.10
CA PRO A 224 12.55 -2.35 -21.62
C PRO A 224 13.87 -2.38 -20.84
N ALA A 225 14.34 -3.56 -20.43
CA ALA A 225 15.56 -3.69 -19.63
C ALA A 225 16.84 -3.26 -20.39
N ASP A 226 16.82 -3.34 -21.72
CA ASP A 226 17.90 -2.98 -22.63
C ASP A 226 17.87 -1.50 -23.06
N GLY A 227 16.93 -0.71 -22.55
CA GLY A 227 16.83 0.71 -22.88
C GLY A 227 17.96 1.57 -22.29
N GLU A 228 18.44 2.53 -23.07
CA GLU A 228 19.38 3.55 -22.60
C GLU A 228 18.61 4.68 -21.88
N TYR A 229 18.62 4.64 -20.55
CA TYR A 229 17.99 5.65 -19.71
C TYR A 229 18.99 6.67 -19.15
N THR A 230 18.53 7.91 -18.96
CA THR A 230 19.40 9.02 -18.54
C THR A 230 18.99 9.60 -17.19
N ASN A 231 19.96 10.16 -16.46
CA ASN A 231 19.69 10.89 -15.22
C ASN A 231 18.74 12.08 -15.40
N THR A 232 18.71 12.66 -16.61
CA THR A 232 17.77 13.74 -16.97
C THR A 232 16.32 13.27 -16.95
N GLN A 233 16.03 12.07 -17.46
CA GLN A 233 14.69 11.49 -17.43
C GLN A 233 14.21 11.23 -16.00
N ILE A 234 15.11 10.73 -15.13
CA ILE A 234 14.84 10.55 -13.69
C ILE A 234 14.50 11.89 -13.04
N SER A 235 15.32 12.90 -13.29
CA SER A 235 15.15 14.24 -12.71
C SER A 235 13.85 14.90 -13.19
N LEU A 236 13.46 14.67 -14.45
CA LEU A 236 12.21 15.16 -15.00
C LEU A 236 11.00 14.48 -14.37
N LEU A 237 11.02 13.16 -14.16
CA LEU A 237 9.94 12.46 -13.44
C LEU A 237 9.78 12.96 -11.99
N LEU A 238 10.88 13.18 -11.28
CA LEU A 238 10.85 13.75 -9.92
C LEU A 238 10.34 15.20 -9.91
N ALA A 239 10.70 16.01 -10.91
CA ALA A 239 10.16 17.36 -11.04
C ALA A 239 8.64 17.34 -11.31
N VAL A 240 8.18 16.44 -12.19
CA VAL A 240 6.74 16.25 -12.46
C VAL A 240 6.01 15.78 -11.20
N SER A 241 6.58 14.85 -10.42
CA SER A 241 5.93 14.38 -9.19
C SER A 241 5.71 15.52 -8.20
N ILE A 242 6.71 16.38 -7.98
CA ILE A 242 6.61 17.55 -7.11
C ILE A 242 5.52 18.49 -7.61
N VAL A 243 5.51 18.83 -8.90
CA VAL A 243 4.48 19.71 -9.49
C VAL A 243 3.08 19.13 -9.34
N VAL A 244 2.91 17.85 -9.64
CA VAL A 244 1.62 17.15 -9.52
C VAL A 244 1.14 17.13 -8.06
N CYS A 245 2.04 16.88 -7.11
CA CYS A 245 1.74 16.91 -5.68
C CYS A 245 1.25 18.31 -5.23
N PHE A 246 1.94 19.37 -5.63
CA PHE A 246 1.51 20.74 -5.34
C PHE A 246 0.17 21.08 -5.99
N VAL A 247 -0.02 20.72 -7.27
CA VAL A 247 -1.27 20.99 -8.00
C VAL A 247 -2.45 20.23 -7.40
N GLY A 248 -2.27 18.95 -7.03
CA GLY A 248 -3.32 18.13 -6.42
C GLY A 248 -3.78 18.66 -5.07
N ASN A 249 -2.86 19.23 -4.29
CA ASN A 249 -3.15 19.75 -2.95
C ASN A 249 -3.43 21.27 -2.92
N ALA A 250 -3.15 22.00 -4.01
CA ALA A 250 -3.42 23.43 -4.15
C ALA A 250 -4.89 23.84 -3.93
N PRO A 251 -5.92 23.05 -4.29
CA PRO A 251 -7.32 23.40 -4.00
C PRO A 251 -7.66 23.48 -2.50
N ARG A 252 -6.91 22.77 -1.63
CA ARG A 252 -7.02 22.90 -0.16
C ARG A 252 -6.28 24.13 0.36
N LEU A 253 -5.21 24.54 -0.33
CA LEU A 253 -4.55 25.81 -0.03
C LEU A 253 -5.51 26.96 -0.40
N VAL A 254 -5.83 27.79 0.59
CA VAL A 254 -6.79 28.91 0.66
C VAL A 254 -7.12 29.68 -0.64
N PHE A 255 -6.23 29.69 -1.63
CA PHE A 255 -6.30 30.47 -2.86
C PHE A 255 -7.32 29.97 -3.91
N LEU A 256 -7.73 28.68 -3.92
CA LEU A 256 -8.46 28.09 -5.06
C LEU A 256 -9.85 27.49 -4.76
N LYS A 257 -10.35 27.57 -3.51
CA LYS A 257 -11.72 27.11 -3.13
C LYS A 257 -12.82 27.65 -4.06
N ARG A 258 -12.63 28.86 -4.61
CA ARG A 258 -13.61 29.55 -5.45
C ARG A 258 -13.69 29.04 -6.90
N CYS A 259 -12.66 28.35 -7.39
CA CYS A 259 -12.60 27.86 -8.77
C CYS A 259 -12.96 26.37 -8.91
N PHE A 260 -12.66 25.55 -7.89
CA PHE A 260 -12.73 24.08 -8.02
C PHE A 260 -13.81 23.42 -7.15
N GLY A 261 -14.47 24.15 -6.26
CA GLY A 261 -15.49 23.59 -5.36
C GLY A 261 -14.92 22.52 -4.41
N THR A 262 -15.77 22.00 -3.53
CA THR A 262 -15.45 20.90 -2.59
C THR A 262 -16.21 19.61 -2.91
N GLY A 263 -16.80 19.49 -4.11
CA GLY A 263 -17.61 18.33 -4.48
C GLY A 263 -16.80 17.06 -4.77
N LYS A 264 -17.49 15.92 -4.87
CA LYS A 264 -16.93 14.57 -5.13
C LYS A 264 -15.88 14.54 -6.27
N LEU A 265 -16.11 15.27 -7.37
CA LEU A 265 -15.14 15.35 -8.47
C LEU A 265 -13.77 15.93 -8.05
N ALA A 266 -13.75 16.93 -7.15
CA ALA A 266 -12.51 17.52 -6.66
C ALA A 266 -11.75 16.56 -5.73
N GLN A 267 -12.47 15.74 -4.96
CA GLN A 267 -11.89 14.66 -4.14
C GLN A 267 -11.29 13.57 -5.02
N THR A 268 -12.04 13.06 -6.01
CA THR A 268 -11.53 12.07 -6.97
C THR A 268 -10.26 12.59 -7.68
N MET A 269 -10.26 13.83 -8.16
CA MET A 269 -9.10 14.43 -8.84
C MET A 269 -7.89 14.55 -7.91
N ARG A 270 -8.11 14.87 -6.63
CA ARG A 270 -7.04 14.93 -5.63
C ARG A 270 -6.42 13.56 -5.39
N SER A 271 -7.24 12.54 -5.12
CA SER A 271 -6.78 11.16 -4.93
C SER A 271 -6.01 10.66 -6.16
N MET A 272 -6.53 10.94 -7.37
CA MET A 272 -5.84 10.62 -8.63
C MET A 272 -4.47 11.30 -8.72
N LEU A 273 -4.37 12.62 -8.48
CA LEU A 273 -3.10 13.35 -8.59
C LEU A 273 -2.09 12.92 -7.52
N ASN A 274 -2.54 12.63 -6.30
CA ASN A 274 -1.71 12.07 -5.25
C ASN A 274 -1.13 10.71 -5.66
N LEU A 275 -1.94 9.82 -6.22
CA LEU A 275 -1.45 8.55 -6.77
C LEU A 275 -0.47 8.76 -7.92
N VAL A 276 -0.72 9.70 -8.85
CA VAL A 276 0.25 10.05 -9.93
C VAL A 276 1.58 10.51 -9.33
N PHE A 277 1.58 11.35 -8.29
CA PHE A 277 2.78 11.73 -7.56
C PHE A 277 3.53 10.49 -7.04
N ALA A 278 2.82 9.59 -6.37
CA ALA A 278 3.38 8.36 -5.82
C ALA A 278 4.02 7.50 -6.93
N TRP A 279 3.29 7.27 -8.02
CA TRP A 279 3.77 6.49 -9.16
C TRP A 279 5.01 7.11 -9.80
N CYS A 280 5.04 8.43 -9.99
CA CYS A 280 6.21 9.11 -10.56
C CYS A 280 7.45 8.95 -9.68
N VAL A 281 7.31 9.04 -8.35
CA VAL A 281 8.42 8.78 -7.41
C VAL A 281 8.90 7.34 -7.52
N MET A 282 7.97 6.36 -7.47
CA MET A 282 8.29 4.94 -7.58
C MET A 282 9.07 4.62 -8.86
N TYR A 283 8.56 5.04 -10.02
CA TYR A 283 9.17 4.75 -11.30
C TYR A 283 10.45 5.55 -11.55
N ALA A 284 10.61 6.74 -10.96
CA ALA A 284 11.88 7.46 -10.99
C ALA A 284 12.99 6.66 -10.28
N PHE A 285 12.69 6.09 -9.11
CA PHE A 285 13.62 5.20 -8.41
C PHE A 285 13.89 3.91 -9.21
N ARG A 286 12.88 3.33 -9.85
CA ARG A 286 13.05 2.16 -10.74
C ARG A 286 14.04 2.44 -11.88
N VAL A 287 13.87 3.57 -12.57
CA VAL A 287 14.77 3.97 -13.66
C VAL A 287 16.18 4.26 -13.12
N TRP A 288 16.29 4.85 -11.93
CA TRP A 288 17.59 5.04 -11.27
C TRP A 288 18.31 3.71 -11.00
N LEU A 289 17.59 2.66 -10.59
CA LEU A 289 18.17 1.33 -10.41
C LEU A 289 18.63 0.71 -11.74
N LEU A 290 17.86 0.91 -12.82
CA LEU A 290 18.22 0.45 -14.17
C LEU A 290 19.53 1.09 -14.64
N VAL A 291 19.65 2.41 -14.52
CA VAL A 291 20.85 3.16 -14.93
C VAL A 291 22.10 2.73 -14.18
N ASN A 292 21.99 2.42 -12.89
CA ASN A 292 23.14 2.04 -12.07
C ASN A 292 23.45 0.53 -12.09
N GLN A 293 22.76 -0.25 -12.94
CA GLN A 293 22.93 -1.70 -13.06
C GLN A 293 22.81 -2.50 -11.75
N PHE A 294 22.14 -1.94 -10.73
CA PHE A 294 21.79 -2.69 -9.52
C PHE A 294 20.73 -3.77 -9.79
N LEU A 295 20.11 -3.75 -10.98
CA LEU A 295 19.10 -4.71 -11.46
C LEU A 295 19.67 -5.94 -12.19
N ASN A 296 20.99 -6.19 -12.19
CA ASN A 296 21.53 -7.42 -12.79
C ASN A 296 21.18 -8.72 -12.02
N SER A 297 20.36 -8.64 -10.96
CA SER A 297 19.71 -9.80 -10.33
C SER A 297 18.23 -9.50 -10.05
N ASP A 298 17.35 -10.28 -10.68
CA ASP A 298 15.94 -9.96 -10.94
C ASP A 298 15.14 -9.59 -9.68
N ALA A 299 15.24 -10.35 -8.59
CA ALA A 299 14.47 -10.08 -7.37
C ALA A 299 15.12 -9.06 -6.41
N SER A 300 16.44 -8.96 -6.40
CA SER A 300 17.14 -8.16 -5.37
C SER A 300 16.98 -6.65 -5.59
N GLY A 301 16.83 -6.21 -6.84
CA GLY A 301 16.62 -4.81 -7.16
C GLY A 301 15.28 -4.29 -6.65
N GLU A 302 14.21 -5.09 -6.76
CA GLU A 302 12.89 -4.74 -6.22
C GLU A 302 12.89 -4.66 -4.69
N VAL A 303 13.55 -5.63 -4.03
CA VAL A 303 13.74 -5.61 -2.56
C VAL A 303 14.46 -4.33 -2.14
N PHE A 304 15.52 -3.96 -2.85
CA PHE A 304 16.30 -2.76 -2.56
C PHE A 304 15.48 -1.48 -2.78
N GLN A 305 14.68 -1.42 -3.85
CA GLN A 305 13.73 -0.33 -4.10
C GLN A 305 12.75 -0.17 -2.93
N ALA A 306 12.12 -1.28 -2.51
CA ALA A 306 11.12 -1.27 -1.44
C ALA A 306 11.72 -0.80 -0.11
N ILE A 307 12.93 -1.25 0.24
CA ILE A 307 13.64 -0.83 1.46
C ILE A 307 13.95 0.68 1.42
N ILE A 308 14.49 1.19 0.31
CA ILE A 308 14.82 2.62 0.17
C ILE A 308 13.56 3.48 0.23
N LEU A 309 12.52 3.12 -0.52
CA LEU A 309 11.27 3.87 -0.53
C LEU A 309 10.60 3.85 0.84
N THR A 310 10.67 2.73 1.57
CA THR A 310 10.20 2.65 2.96
C THR A 310 10.94 3.63 3.86
N TRP A 311 12.28 3.65 3.80
CA TRP A 311 13.09 4.53 4.63
C TRP A 311 12.87 6.01 4.30
N LEU A 312 12.87 6.37 3.02
CA LEU A 312 12.62 7.74 2.56
C LEU A 312 11.20 8.21 2.90
N SER A 313 10.20 7.33 2.75
CA SER A 313 8.81 7.64 3.09
C SER A 313 8.65 7.86 4.58
N PHE A 314 9.25 7.05 5.47
CA PHE A 314 9.20 7.31 6.90
C PHE A 314 9.91 8.60 7.30
N LEU A 315 11.07 8.90 6.71
CA LEU A 315 11.74 10.18 6.94
C LEU A 315 10.85 11.36 6.49
N ALA A 316 10.25 11.24 5.30
CA ALA A 316 9.33 12.25 4.78
C ALA A 316 8.08 12.37 5.66
N THR A 317 7.49 11.27 6.14
CA THR A 317 6.36 11.28 7.07
C THR A 317 6.71 12.04 8.34
N ASN A 318 7.85 11.77 9.00
CA ASN A 318 8.24 12.51 10.20
C ASN A 318 8.42 14.03 9.94
N VAL A 319 8.96 14.40 8.77
CA VAL A 319 9.12 15.81 8.41
C VAL A 319 7.78 16.47 8.09
N LEU A 320 6.91 15.77 7.36
CA LEU A 320 5.59 16.25 6.99
C LEU A 320 4.67 16.35 8.20
N ASP A 321 4.74 15.41 9.13
CA ASP A 321 4.02 15.40 10.40
C ASP A 321 4.41 16.61 11.25
N TRP A 322 5.73 16.83 11.43
CA TRP A 322 6.24 18.05 12.07
C TRP A 322 5.75 19.35 11.38
N ILE A 323 5.61 19.35 10.04
CA ILE A 323 5.02 20.48 9.30
C ILE A 323 3.52 20.59 9.58
N ALA A 324 2.79 19.48 9.62
CA ALA A 324 1.36 19.43 9.85
C ALA A 324 1.00 20.02 11.22
N ASP A 325 1.70 19.63 12.29
CA ASP A 325 1.49 20.16 13.64
C ASP A 325 1.72 21.67 13.73
N LYS A 326 2.71 22.18 12.97
CA LYS A 326 2.95 23.62 12.90
C LYS A 326 1.85 24.35 12.13
N LEU A 327 1.26 23.69 11.13
CA LEU A 327 0.19 24.24 10.31
C LEU A 327 -1.19 24.14 10.96
N GLU A 328 -1.42 23.22 11.91
CA GLU A 328 -2.67 23.09 12.67
C GLU A 328 -3.07 24.44 13.30
N SER A 329 -2.09 25.16 13.85
CA SER A 329 -2.30 26.49 14.44
C SER A 329 -2.72 27.59 13.45
N SER A 330 -2.58 27.34 12.14
CA SER A 330 -2.75 28.34 11.08
C SER A 330 -3.94 28.03 10.16
N SER A 331 -4.09 26.77 9.71
CA SER A 331 -5.12 26.37 8.75
C SER A 331 -5.35 24.86 8.75
N LYS A 332 -6.55 24.42 9.18
CA LYS A 332 -7.01 23.02 9.10
C LYS A 332 -6.94 22.44 7.69
N ASP A 333 -7.20 23.25 6.66
CA ASP A 333 -7.13 22.78 5.27
C ASP A 333 -5.69 22.44 4.85
N SER A 334 -4.70 23.19 5.37
CA SER A 334 -3.28 22.99 5.04
C SER A 334 -2.75 21.74 5.75
N GLU A 335 -3.15 21.52 6.99
CA GLU A 335 -2.86 20.29 7.73
C GLU A 335 -3.44 19.07 7.00
N ALA A 336 -4.72 19.10 6.62
CA ALA A 336 -5.37 18.02 5.88
C ALA A 336 -4.67 17.72 4.53
N ALA A 337 -4.15 18.74 3.85
CA ALA A 337 -3.36 18.55 2.63
C ALA A 337 -2.06 17.77 2.90
N VAL A 338 -1.33 18.12 3.97
CA VAL A 338 -0.10 17.43 4.36
C VAL A 338 -0.39 15.99 4.80
N ARG A 339 -1.43 15.77 5.61
CA ARG A 339 -1.86 14.42 6.02
C ARG A 339 -2.22 13.53 4.82
N SER A 340 -2.85 14.10 3.78
CA SER A 340 -3.15 13.36 2.54
C SER A 340 -1.89 12.89 1.80
N ILE A 341 -0.80 13.68 1.84
CA ILE A 341 0.50 13.27 1.27
C ILE A 341 1.10 12.11 2.08
N ILE A 342 0.98 12.15 3.42
CA ILE A 342 1.44 11.06 4.30
C ILE A 342 0.71 9.75 3.95
N THR A 343 -0.61 9.77 3.80
CA THR A 343 -1.39 8.60 3.37
C THR A 343 -0.91 8.05 2.03
N THR A 344 -0.59 8.96 1.09
CA THR A 344 -0.10 8.62 -0.25
C THR A 344 1.28 7.95 -0.23
N LEU A 345 2.18 8.41 0.66
CA LEU A 345 3.47 7.76 0.89
C LEU A 345 3.30 6.34 1.44
N GLY A 346 2.25 6.11 2.24
CA GLY A 346 1.86 4.77 2.68
C GLY A 346 1.52 3.82 1.54
N VAL A 347 0.69 4.30 0.61
CA VAL A 347 0.31 3.54 -0.60
C VAL A 347 1.54 3.27 -1.49
N LEU A 348 2.46 4.23 -1.61
CA LEU A 348 3.74 4.08 -2.32
C LEU A 348 4.59 2.94 -1.74
N ILE A 349 4.70 2.86 -0.41
CA ILE A 349 5.38 1.76 0.26
C ILE A 349 4.71 0.44 -0.11
N GLY A 350 3.38 0.38 -0.04
CA GLY A 350 2.58 -0.80 -0.40
C GLY A 350 2.89 -1.34 -1.80
N PHE A 351 2.84 -0.49 -2.83
CA PHE A 351 3.14 -0.90 -4.20
C PHE A 351 4.60 -1.32 -4.40
N SER A 352 5.55 -0.70 -3.70
CA SER A 352 6.96 -1.10 -3.80
C SER A 352 7.20 -2.52 -3.27
N TRP A 353 6.52 -2.90 -2.18
CA TRP A 353 6.60 -4.25 -1.63
C TRP A 353 5.81 -5.27 -2.47
N GLU A 354 4.66 -4.86 -3.01
CA GLU A 354 3.89 -5.70 -3.95
C GLU A 354 4.76 -6.18 -5.11
N LYS A 355 5.44 -5.28 -5.82
CA LYS A 355 6.35 -5.65 -6.93
C LYS A 355 7.48 -6.57 -6.52
N CYS A 356 8.05 -6.36 -5.34
CA CYS A 356 9.07 -7.24 -4.78
C CYS A 356 8.55 -8.69 -4.59
N PHE A 357 7.33 -8.84 -4.08
CA PHE A 357 6.74 -10.16 -3.90
C PHE A 357 6.30 -10.81 -5.21
N ASP A 358 5.75 -10.04 -6.15
CA ASP A 358 5.37 -10.53 -7.48
C ASP A 358 6.57 -11.17 -8.18
N VAL A 359 7.69 -10.45 -8.25
CA VAL A 359 8.94 -10.96 -8.82
C VAL A 359 9.47 -12.17 -8.03
N ALA A 360 9.31 -12.21 -6.71
CA ALA A 360 9.72 -13.37 -5.91
C ALA A 360 8.86 -14.61 -6.19
N VAL A 361 7.54 -14.46 -6.32
CA VAL A 361 6.60 -15.54 -6.67
C VAL A 361 6.90 -16.06 -8.07
N ASP A 362 7.16 -15.17 -9.02
CA ASP A 362 7.53 -15.50 -10.39
C ASP A 362 8.82 -16.32 -10.46
N ASN A 363 9.86 -15.88 -9.76
CA ASN A 363 11.13 -16.59 -9.65
C ASN A 363 10.99 -17.99 -9.04
N ILE A 364 10.06 -18.19 -8.10
CA ILE A 364 9.79 -19.51 -7.53
C ILE A 364 8.99 -20.35 -8.53
N ALA A 365 7.96 -19.79 -9.15
CA ALA A 365 7.09 -20.49 -10.08
C ALA A 365 7.86 -20.98 -11.32
N GLU A 366 8.80 -20.20 -11.84
CA GLU A 366 9.66 -20.59 -12.97
C GLU A 366 10.58 -21.78 -12.63
N LYS A 367 11.07 -21.85 -11.38
CA LYS A 367 11.97 -22.91 -10.92
C LYS A 367 11.26 -24.23 -10.62
N VAL A 368 9.96 -24.20 -10.36
CA VAL A 368 9.16 -25.40 -10.06
C VAL A 368 8.67 -26.01 -11.38
N THR A 369 9.37 -27.02 -11.88
CA THR A 369 9.06 -27.65 -13.18
C THR A 369 7.95 -28.72 -13.12
N VAL A 370 7.48 -29.09 -11.93
CA VAL A 370 6.51 -30.18 -11.73
C VAL A 370 5.07 -29.74 -12.01
N VAL A 371 4.76 -28.47 -11.76
CA VAL A 371 3.42 -27.89 -11.86
C VAL A 371 3.51 -26.70 -12.82
N PRO A 372 2.51 -26.50 -13.72
CA PRO A 372 2.49 -25.33 -14.60
C PRO A 372 2.67 -24.03 -13.81
N GLU A 373 3.47 -23.11 -14.35
CA GLU A 373 3.87 -21.87 -13.68
C GLU A 373 2.67 -21.11 -13.10
N HIS A 374 1.61 -20.90 -13.89
CA HIS A 374 0.40 -20.19 -13.47
C HIS A 374 -0.34 -20.86 -12.30
N LEU A 375 -0.33 -22.20 -12.23
CA LEU A 375 -0.92 -22.93 -11.10
C LEU A 375 -0.04 -22.84 -9.85
N THR A 376 1.28 -22.82 -10.01
CA THR A 376 2.22 -22.59 -8.92
C THR A 376 2.05 -21.18 -8.34
N LYS A 377 1.93 -20.15 -9.19
CA LYS A 377 1.63 -18.77 -8.77
C LYS A 377 0.31 -18.71 -8.01
N LEU A 378 -0.76 -19.32 -8.54
CA LEU A 378 -2.07 -19.35 -7.88
C LEU A 378 -2.04 -20.05 -6.52
N TRP A 379 -1.32 -21.16 -6.41
CA TRP A 379 -1.18 -21.88 -5.15
C TRP A 379 -0.40 -21.07 -4.10
N LEU A 380 0.76 -20.52 -4.47
CA LEU A 380 1.56 -19.66 -3.59
C LEU A 380 0.75 -18.44 -3.15
N ALA A 381 0.06 -17.80 -4.09
CA ALA A 381 -0.76 -16.65 -3.82
C ALA A 381 -1.88 -16.98 -2.82
N SER A 382 -2.59 -18.09 -3.03
CA SER A 382 -3.65 -18.56 -2.15
C SER A 382 -3.14 -18.85 -0.74
N VAL A 383 -1.99 -19.50 -0.59
CA VAL A 383 -1.39 -19.79 0.72
C VAL A 383 -1.06 -18.50 1.47
N LEU A 384 -0.46 -17.52 0.79
CA LEU A 384 -0.11 -16.24 1.38
C LEU A 384 -1.36 -15.46 1.81
N VAL A 385 -2.37 -15.32 0.94
CA VAL A 385 -3.61 -14.61 1.26
C VAL A 385 -4.36 -15.30 2.41
N MET A 386 -4.46 -16.63 2.41
CA MET A 386 -5.11 -17.37 3.50
C MET A 386 -4.40 -17.22 4.84
N SER A 387 -3.10 -16.90 4.85
CA SER A 387 -2.35 -16.63 6.07
C SER A 387 -2.46 -15.17 6.54
N VAL A 388 -2.42 -14.21 5.60
CA VAL A 388 -2.32 -12.78 5.91
C VAL A 388 -3.70 -12.14 6.10
N LEU A 389 -4.69 -12.50 5.28
CA LEU A 389 -6.01 -11.87 5.29
C LEU A 389 -6.75 -12.02 6.64
N PRO A 390 -6.77 -13.20 7.30
CA PRO A 390 -7.40 -13.33 8.61
C PRO A 390 -6.70 -12.48 9.68
N ALA A 391 -5.37 -12.43 9.63
CA ALA A 391 -4.59 -11.62 10.56
C ALA A 391 -4.87 -10.11 10.38
N TRP A 392 -4.98 -9.67 9.12
CA TRP A 392 -5.34 -8.29 8.80
C TRP A 392 -6.75 -7.93 9.29
N ARG A 393 -7.76 -8.75 8.97
CA ARG A 393 -9.16 -8.53 9.35
C ARG A 393 -9.40 -8.52 10.85
N TRP A 394 -8.73 -9.40 11.62
CA TRP A 394 -8.99 -9.55 13.05
C TRP A 394 -8.11 -8.68 13.95
N TYR A 395 -6.89 -8.35 13.53
CA TYR A 395 -5.94 -7.67 14.41
C TYR A 395 -5.52 -6.28 13.93
N ILE A 396 -5.41 -6.05 12.63
CA ILE A 396 -4.86 -4.80 12.10
C ILE A 396 -5.97 -3.79 11.81
N LEU A 397 -6.98 -4.20 11.04
CA LEU A 397 -8.08 -3.32 10.64
C LEU A 397 -8.83 -2.72 11.85
N PRO A 398 -9.20 -3.49 12.89
CA PRO A 398 -9.89 -2.92 14.05
C PRO A 398 -9.00 -2.00 14.90
N VAL A 399 -7.66 -2.16 14.84
CA VAL A 399 -6.74 -1.24 15.52
C VAL A 399 -6.69 0.09 14.78
N VAL A 400 -6.67 0.07 13.45
CA VAL A 400 -6.68 1.29 12.64
C VAL A 400 -7.97 2.07 12.88
N GLU A 401 -9.12 1.40 12.82
CA GLU A 401 -10.44 2.03 13.01
C GLU A 401 -10.57 2.72 14.38
N ARG A 402 -10.15 2.03 15.45
CA ARG A 402 -10.10 2.65 16.80
C ARG A 402 -9.15 3.83 16.91
N LEU A 403 -8.08 3.86 16.11
CA LEU A 403 -7.08 4.93 16.15
C LEU A 403 -7.48 6.14 15.29
N THR A 404 -8.17 5.90 14.17
CA THR A 404 -8.64 6.96 13.27
C THR A 404 -9.95 7.59 13.75
N GLY A 405 -10.76 6.87 14.55
CA GLY A 405 -12.03 7.39 15.06
C GLY A 405 -13.10 7.54 13.96
N GLU A 406 -12.95 6.84 12.84
CA GLU A 406 -13.85 6.88 11.67
C GLU A 406 -15.28 6.33 11.96
N ASP A 407 -15.56 5.94 13.21
CA ASP A 407 -16.88 5.43 13.61
C ASP A 407 -17.96 6.52 13.77
N GLU A 408 -17.58 7.75 14.10
CA GLU A 408 -18.55 8.80 14.49
C GLU A 408 -18.78 9.87 13.40
N GLU A 409 -17.78 10.23 12.60
CA GLU A 409 -17.89 11.40 11.70
C GLU A 409 -18.62 11.11 10.38
N GLU A 410 -18.56 9.88 9.84
CA GLU A 410 -19.01 9.59 8.47
C GLU A 410 -20.51 9.25 8.37
N PHE A 411 -21.12 8.69 9.41
CA PHE A 411 -22.55 8.35 9.44
C PHE A 411 -23.43 9.53 9.91
N ASP A 412 -22.90 10.41 10.76
CA ASP A 412 -23.62 11.58 11.30
C ASP A 412 -23.78 12.72 10.27
N GLU A 413 -22.89 12.83 9.26
CA GLU A 413 -22.98 13.89 8.25
C GLU A 413 -24.01 13.61 7.13
N GLU A 414 -24.31 12.35 6.80
CA GLU A 414 -25.28 11.99 5.76
C GLU A 414 -26.66 11.59 6.31
N GLY A 415 -26.75 11.14 7.56
CA GLY A 415 -27.98 10.87 8.28
C GLY A 415 -28.61 12.13 8.87
N GLY A 416 -29.25 12.96 8.05
CA GLY A 416 -30.08 14.09 8.50
C GLY A 416 -31.33 13.63 9.28
N GLY A 417 -31.14 13.08 10.47
CA GLY A 417 -32.18 12.62 11.38
C GLY A 417 -31.69 12.74 12.82
N ASP A 418 -32.49 13.42 13.65
CA ASP A 418 -32.25 13.73 15.06
C ASP A 418 -32.03 12.46 15.90
N CYS A 419 -30.83 11.91 15.88
CA CYS A 419 -30.39 10.88 16.82
C CYS A 419 -29.52 11.55 17.88
N LYS A 420 -30.01 11.55 19.11
CA LYS A 420 -29.37 12.19 20.26
C LYS A 420 -27.97 11.61 20.45
N LYS A 421 -26.99 12.51 20.52
CA LYS A 421 -25.65 12.25 21.06
C LYS A 421 -25.78 11.61 22.45
N VAL A 422 -25.52 10.31 22.53
CA VAL A 422 -25.25 9.62 23.78
C VAL A 422 -23.73 9.67 23.96
N ASN A 423 -23.25 10.08 25.14
CA ASN A 423 -21.82 10.05 25.45
C ASN A 423 -21.34 8.60 25.51
N THR A 424 -20.64 8.14 24.49
CA THR A 424 -20.14 6.77 24.38
C THR A 424 -18.72 6.59 24.97
N GLU A 425 -18.41 7.28 26.07
CA GLU A 425 -17.17 7.00 26.83
C GLU A 425 -17.32 5.80 27.80
N GLU A 426 -18.53 5.28 28.03
CA GLU A 426 -18.79 4.27 29.08
C GLU A 426 -19.05 2.83 28.58
N LEU A 427 -19.13 2.57 27.26
CA LEU A 427 -19.39 1.21 26.74
C LEU A 427 -18.12 0.42 26.34
N HIS A 428 -16.93 0.90 26.70
CA HIS A 428 -15.66 0.38 26.19
C HIS A 428 -14.95 -0.67 27.07
N ASP A 429 -15.52 -1.12 28.19
CA ASP A 429 -14.82 -2.01 29.14
C ASP A 429 -15.31 -3.48 29.17
N GLY A 430 -15.99 -3.92 28.11
CA GLY A 430 -16.75 -5.18 28.12
C GLY A 430 -16.17 -6.41 27.41
N TYR A 431 -14.99 -6.37 26.77
CA TYR A 431 -14.51 -7.52 25.97
C TYR A 431 -13.09 -7.96 26.33
N LYS A 432 -13.01 -9.01 27.18
CA LYS A 432 -11.78 -9.76 27.47
C LYS A 432 -11.51 -10.79 26.36
N PRO A 433 -10.37 -10.73 25.64
CA PRO A 433 -9.97 -11.82 24.77
C PRO A 433 -9.60 -13.06 25.60
N LEU A 434 -10.20 -14.20 25.27
CA LEU A 434 -9.81 -15.53 25.71
C LEU A 434 -8.42 -15.88 25.15
N LEU A 435 -7.35 -15.62 25.91
CA LEU A 435 -6.11 -16.42 25.94
C LEU A 435 -5.19 -15.90 27.04
N GLY A 436 -5.03 -16.69 28.10
CA GLY A 436 -4.13 -16.41 29.21
C GLY A 436 -2.67 -16.65 28.84
N ALA A 437 -1.84 -15.67 29.13
CA ALA A 437 -0.46 -15.76 29.64
C ALA A 437 0.12 -14.34 29.59
N GLU A 438 -0.04 -13.58 30.68
CA GLU A 438 0.68 -12.32 30.87
C GLU A 438 2.17 -12.62 31.00
N ALA A 439 2.96 -12.11 30.07
CA ALA A 439 4.34 -11.72 30.31
C ALA A 439 4.36 -10.18 30.36
N PRO A 440 4.88 -9.55 31.43
CA PRO A 440 4.83 -8.10 31.58
C PRO A 440 5.85 -7.45 30.63
N GLY A 441 5.34 -6.76 29.61
CA GLY A 441 6.10 -5.82 28.78
C GLY A 441 5.94 -4.39 29.34
N PRO A 442 6.95 -3.51 29.21
CA PRO A 442 6.97 -2.21 29.88
C PRO A 442 6.05 -1.23 29.16
N ALA A 443 5.00 -0.79 29.85
CA ALA A 443 4.15 0.29 29.39
C ALA A 443 4.86 1.64 29.61
N GLN A 444 5.02 2.42 28.54
CA GLN A 444 5.30 3.85 28.62
C GLN A 444 3.98 4.59 28.48
N GLU A 445 3.34 4.86 29.62
CA GLU A 445 2.28 5.88 29.72
C GLU A 445 2.93 7.26 29.72
N GLN A 446 2.28 8.20 29.03
CA GLN A 446 2.64 9.62 29.01
C GLN A 446 2.60 10.17 30.44
N GLU A 447 3.76 10.51 31.00
CA GLU A 447 3.88 11.17 32.31
C GLU A 447 3.41 12.63 32.21
N GLU A 448 2.10 12.86 32.33
CA GLU A 448 1.69 13.93 33.24
C GLU A 448 2.00 13.43 34.66
N PRO A 449 2.61 14.25 35.53
CA PRO A 449 2.97 13.82 36.87
C PRO A 449 1.69 13.32 37.55
N ALA A 450 1.66 12.06 37.96
CA ALA A 450 0.44 11.40 38.46
C ALA A 450 -0.26 12.17 39.60
N ALA A 451 0.48 13.02 40.33
CA ALA A 451 -0.06 13.98 41.30
C ALA A 451 -0.92 15.11 40.69
N ALA A 452 -0.61 15.58 39.47
CA ALA A 452 -1.42 16.57 38.75
C ALA A 452 -2.72 15.96 38.20
N GLN A 453 -2.67 14.69 37.80
CA GLN A 453 -3.85 13.95 37.35
C GLN A 453 -4.81 13.69 38.54
N GLU A 454 -4.29 13.30 39.70
CA GLU A 454 -5.08 13.13 40.94
C GLU A 454 -5.77 14.45 41.37
N HIS A 455 -5.03 15.56 41.35
CA HIS A 455 -5.59 16.87 41.70
C HIS A 455 -6.64 17.39 40.70
N THR A 456 -6.49 17.06 39.41
CA THR A 456 -7.46 17.43 38.37
C THR A 456 -8.77 16.64 38.52
N LEU A 457 -8.67 15.33 38.79
CA LEU A 457 -9.83 14.48 39.06
C LEU A 457 -10.59 14.93 40.32
N GLN A 458 -9.85 15.34 41.36
CA GLN A 458 -10.45 15.82 42.60
C GLN A 458 -11.25 17.13 42.43
N ARG A 459 -10.79 18.05 41.56
CA ARG A 459 -11.55 19.27 41.22
C ARG A 459 -12.82 18.95 40.44
N ARG A 460 -12.72 18.05 39.45
CA ARG A 460 -13.88 17.62 38.65
C ARG A 460 -14.98 16.99 39.52
N ALA A 461 -14.62 16.20 40.53
CA ALA A 461 -15.59 15.65 41.48
C ALA A 461 -16.31 16.74 42.30
N GLN A 462 -15.59 17.77 42.75
CA GLN A 462 -16.19 18.89 43.50
C GLN A 462 -17.16 19.72 42.66
N ASP A 463 -16.82 19.97 41.40
CA ASP A 463 -17.68 20.72 40.48
C ASP A 463 -18.98 19.95 40.20
N LEU A 464 -18.90 18.64 39.98
CA LEU A 464 -20.06 17.75 39.78
C LEU A 464 -20.97 17.69 41.02
N GLU A 465 -20.41 17.66 42.23
CA GLU A 465 -21.20 17.72 43.47
C GLU A 465 -22.03 19.02 43.58
N GLU A 466 -21.47 20.15 43.16
CA GLU A 466 -22.15 21.44 43.21
C GLU A 466 -23.29 21.53 42.19
N GLU A 467 -23.07 21.02 40.97
CA GLU A 467 -24.09 20.95 39.92
C GLU A 467 -25.25 20.02 40.31
N LEU A 468 -24.94 18.85 40.88
CA LEU A 468 -25.93 17.91 41.39
C LEU A 468 -26.84 18.54 42.47
N ARG A 469 -26.27 19.38 43.33
CA ARG A 469 -27.03 20.09 44.37
C ARG A 469 -27.99 21.10 43.76
N LYS A 470 -27.53 21.91 42.80
CA LYS A 470 -28.36 22.93 42.13
C LYS A 470 -29.55 22.31 41.40
N ALA A 471 -29.33 21.21 40.69
CA ALA A 471 -30.40 20.51 39.97
C ALA A 471 -31.47 19.92 40.91
N LYS A 472 -31.07 19.38 42.08
CA LYS A 472 -32.02 18.90 43.10
C LYS A 472 -32.88 20.02 43.69
N ASP A 473 -32.26 21.14 44.05
CA ASP A 473 -32.96 22.29 44.62
C ASP A 473 -33.99 22.88 43.64
N GLU A 474 -33.65 22.93 42.34
CA GLU A 474 -34.55 23.39 41.29
C GLU A 474 -35.73 22.42 41.07
N GLY A 475 -35.48 21.11 41.09
CA GLY A 475 -36.54 20.09 41.03
C GLY A 475 -37.53 20.17 42.19
N GLU A 476 -37.06 20.41 43.42
CA GLU A 476 -37.96 20.60 44.57
C GLU A 476 -38.80 21.87 44.47
N ARG A 477 -38.25 22.95 43.91
CA ARG A 477 -38.98 24.20 43.69
C ARG A 477 -40.13 24.01 42.71
N LEU A 478 -39.88 23.36 41.57
CA LEU A 478 -40.90 23.10 40.54
C LEU A 478 -42.02 22.18 41.06
N LYS A 479 -41.65 21.18 41.86
CA LYS A 479 -42.62 20.28 42.51
C LYS A 479 -43.56 21.02 43.47
N ALA A 480 -43.04 21.99 44.23
CA ALA A 480 -43.87 22.81 45.12
C ALA A 480 -44.82 23.72 44.34
N GLU A 481 -44.36 24.31 43.24
CA GLU A 481 -45.18 25.18 42.36
C GLU A 481 -46.35 24.42 41.72
N ASN A 482 -46.10 23.19 41.26
CA ASN A 482 -47.09 22.34 40.62
C ASN A 482 -48.26 21.95 41.56
N VAL A 483 -47.96 21.61 42.82
CA VAL A 483 -48.97 21.23 43.83
C VAL A 483 -49.97 22.37 44.12
N HIS A 484 -49.49 23.63 44.14
CA HIS A 484 -50.35 24.79 44.38
C HIS A 484 -51.28 25.07 43.20
N LEU A 485 -50.77 25.01 41.98
CA LEU A 485 -51.54 25.27 40.76
C LEU A 485 -52.69 24.27 40.57
N HIS A 486 -52.45 22.98 40.84
CA HIS A 486 -53.49 21.97 40.70
C HIS A 486 -54.66 22.13 41.67
N ARG A 487 -54.38 22.55 42.91
CA ARG A 487 -55.40 22.69 43.96
C ARG A 487 -56.34 23.88 43.69
N ASP A 488 -55.78 25.01 43.27
CA ASP A 488 -56.56 26.24 43.06
C ASP A 488 -57.44 26.14 41.81
N ALA A 489 -56.96 25.45 40.76
CA ALA A 489 -57.72 25.17 39.54
C ALA A 489 -58.98 24.34 39.81
N ALA A 490 -58.82 23.25 40.56
CA ALA A 490 -59.89 22.29 40.83
C ALA A 490 -61.04 22.91 41.64
N LEU A 491 -60.71 23.72 42.65
CA LEU A 491 -61.71 24.38 43.51
C LEU A 491 -62.53 25.44 42.74
N ALA A 492 -61.91 26.16 41.81
CA ALA A 492 -62.59 27.15 40.99
C ALA A 492 -63.56 26.53 39.97
N ALA A 493 -63.15 25.42 39.33
CA ALA A 493 -64.00 24.69 38.39
C ALA A 493 -65.21 24.05 39.07
N GLU A 494 -65.02 23.44 40.25
CA GLU A 494 -66.10 22.80 41.01
C GLU A 494 -67.17 23.80 41.46
N ALA A 495 -66.76 25.00 41.90
CA ALA A 495 -67.68 26.07 42.29
C ALA A 495 -68.50 26.62 41.09
N ALA A 496 -67.87 26.74 39.91
CA ALA A 496 -68.55 27.22 38.70
C ALA A 496 -69.57 26.20 38.16
N HIS A 497 -69.26 24.90 38.23
CA HIS A 497 -70.18 23.83 37.87
C HIS A 497 -71.42 23.82 38.79
N ALA A 498 -71.23 23.88 40.11
CA ALA A 498 -72.33 23.88 41.08
C ALA A 498 -73.28 25.09 40.92
N ALA A 499 -72.75 26.27 40.62
CA ALA A 499 -73.55 27.47 40.38
C ALA A 499 -74.39 27.38 39.09
N THR A 500 -73.83 26.79 38.04
CA THR A 500 -74.51 26.63 36.74
C THR A 500 -75.66 25.62 36.86
N ASP A 501 -75.44 24.49 37.53
CA ASP A 501 -76.44 23.44 37.72
C ASP A 501 -77.63 23.92 38.57
N ALA A 502 -77.35 24.68 39.64
CA ALA A 502 -78.39 25.27 40.49
C ALA A 502 -79.27 26.26 39.72
N GLN A 503 -78.69 27.05 38.82
CA GLN A 503 -79.44 28.03 38.02
C GLN A 503 -80.24 27.36 36.89
N ALA A 504 -79.69 26.32 36.25
CA ALA A 504 -80.40 25.52 35.25
C ALA A 504 -81.64 24.84 35.85
N ALA A 505 -81.53 24.28 37.06
CA ALA A 505 -82.67 23.70 37.78
C ALA A 505 -83.79 24.73 38.03
N LYS A 506 -83.42 25.97 38.35
CA LYS A 506 -84.37 27.08 38.56
C LYS A 506 -85.09 27.50 37.28
N VAL A 507 -84.41 27.47 36.13
CA VAL A 507 -85.03 27.74 34.83
C VAL A 507 -86.05 26.65 34.48
N VAL A 508 -85.70 25.37 34.70
CA VAL A 508 -86.63 24.24 34.48
C VAL A 508 -87.86 24.33 35.39
N GLU A 509 -87.69 24.70 36.66
CA GLU A 509 -88.82 24.91 37.58
C GLU A 509 -89.77 26.01 37.09
N LEU A 510 -89.22 27.16 36.67
CA LEU A 510 -90.01 28.29 36.17
C LEU A 510 -90.73 27.96 34.85
N GLN A 511 -90.09 27.21 33.95
CA GLN A 511 -90.73 26.71 32.72
C GLN A 511 -91.90 25.76 33.03
N GLY A 512 -91.72 24.85 33.99
CA GLY A 512 -92.77 23.93 34.42
C GLY A 512 -93.97 24.67 35.02
N ARG A 513 -93.72 25.69 35.85
CA ARG A 513 -94.77 26.54 36.43
C ARG A 513 -95.50 27.37 35.38
N LEU A 514 -94.80 27.89 34.38
CA LEU A 514 -95.40 28.64 33.28
C LEU A 514 -96.28 27.73 32.40
N ALA A 515 -95.79 26.54 32.06
CA ALA A 515 -96.53 25.57 31.26
C ALA A 515 -97.81 25.07 31.96
N GLU A 516 -97.76 24.86 33.28
CA GLU A 516 -98.94 24.48 34.06
C GLU A 516 -99.97 25.62 34.10
N LEU A 517 -99.52 26.88 34.23
CA LEU A 517 -100.41 28.05 34.17
C LEU A 517 -101.06 28.19 32.78
N GLU A 518 -100.32 28.01 31.70
CA GLU A 518 -100.87 28.06 30.33
C GLU A 518 -101.87 26.93 30.06
N ARG A 519 -101.59 25.74 30.58
CA ARG A 519 -102.51 24.60 30.53
C ARG A 519 -103.79 24.88 31.32
N GLN A 520 -103.70 25.53 32.48
CA GLN A 520 -104.87 25.92 33.28
C GLN A 520 -105.69 27.02 32.60
N ALA A 521 -105.03 28.03 32.00
CA ALA A 521 -105.69 29.09 31.24
C ALA A 521 -106.46 28.55 30.01
N SER A 522 -105.87 27.59 29.28
CA SER A 522 -106.56 26.95 28.14
C SER A 522 -107.77 26.09 28.56
N LEU A 523 -107.74 25.52 29.77
CA LEU A 523 -108.88 24.78 30.33
C LEU A 523 -110.01 25.72 30.79
N GLU A 524 -109.72 26.94 31.26
CA GLU A 524 -110.73 27.92 31.64
C GLU A 524 -111.58 28.42 30.47
N ASP A 525 -111.00 28.54 29.28
CA ASP A 525 -111.70 29.02 28.07
C ASP A 525 -112.77 28.01 27.59
N SER A 526 -112.67 26.75 28.03
CA SER A 526 -113.61 25.66 27.71
C SER A 526 -114.71 25.42 28.75
N ARG A 527 -114.70 26.12 29.91
CA ARG A 527 -115.68 25.91 30.99
C ARG A 527 -116.97 26.72 30.80
N SER A 528 -118.11 26.05 31.03
CA SER A 528 -119.43 26.70 31.13
C SER A 528 -119.49 27.72 32.28
N PRO A 529 -120.43 28.69 32.27
CA PRO A 529 -120.50 29.79 33.25
C PRO A 529 -120.47 29.34 34.72
N VAL A 530 -121.03 28.16 35.02
CA VAL A 530 -121.10 27.59 36.38
C VAL A 530 -119.73 27.06 36.87
N GLY A 531 -118.85 26.64 35.96
CA GLY A 531 -117.51 26.15 36.29
C GLY A 531 -116.51 27.25 36.63
N ARG A 532 -116.80 28.51 36.25
CA ARG A 532 -115.94 29.68 36.51
C ARG A 532 -116.06 30.18 37.96
N GLU A 533 -117.24 30.07 38.57
CA GLU A 533 -117.46 30.49 39.97
C GLU A 533 -116.84 29.52 40.99
N ALA A 534 -116.86 28.21 40.72
CA ALA A 534 -116.27 27.21 41.62
C ALA A 534 -114.74 27.26 41.69
N PHE A 535 -114.08 27.66 40.59
CA PHE A 535 -112.63 27.83 40.53
C PHE A 535 -112.16 29.14 41.17
N ALA A 536 -112.92 30.22 40.98
CA ALA A 536 -112.68 31.50 41.64
C ALA A 536 -112.77 31.37 43.19
N ALA A 537 -113.65 30.48 43.69
CA ALA A 537 -113.80 30.19 45.10
C ALA A 537 -112.62 29.41 45.74
N SER A 538 -111.90 28.56 45.00
CA SER A 538 -110.74 27.83 45.56
C SER A 538 -109.49 28.70 45.72
N TYR A 539 -109.45 29.86 45.07
CA TYR A 539 -108.33 30.80 45.11
C TYR A 539 -108.67 32.16 45.75
N GLY A 540 -109.91 32.33 46.24
CA GLY A 540 -110.32 33.54 46.99
C GLY A 540 -110.49 34.80 46.14
N VAL A 541 -110.84 34.67 44.86
CA VAL A 541 -110.99 35.79 43.91
C VAL A 541 -112.41 35.81 43.34
N THR A 542 -112.93 37.00 42.95
CA THR A 542 -114.24 37.12 42.30
C THR A 542 -114.13 36.85 40.78
N ALA A 543 -115.14 36.21 40.18
CA ALA A 543 -115.13 35.76 38.78
C ALA A 543 -114.95 36.88 37.72
N ALA A 544 -115.06 38.17 38.12
CA ALA A 544 -114.79 39.32 37.26
C ALA A 544 -113.32 39.83 37.30
N GLY A 545 -112.50 39.35 38.25
CA GLY A 545 -111.07 39.70 38.38
C GLY A 545 -110.09 38.60 37.97
N ALA A 546 -110.56 37.35 37.85
CA ALA A 546 -109.70 36.18 37.65
C ALA A 546 -108.86 36.22 36.35
N THR A 547 -109.36 36.80 35.26
CA THR A 547 -108.61 36.90 34.00
C THR A 547 -107.53 37.98 34.03
N GLY A 548 -107.72 39.06 34.80
CA GLY A 548 -106.73 40.14 34.94
C GLY A 548 -105.56 39.76 35.84
N ASP A 549 -105.85 39.06 36.95
CA ASP A 549 -104.82 38.59 37.89
C ASP A 549 -103.99 37.43 37.30
N CYS A 550 -104.58 36.54 36.50
CA CYS A 550 -103.85 35.45 35.86
C CYS A 550 -102.86 35.95 34.80
N GLN A 551 -103.25 36.96 34.01
CA GLN A 551 -102.35 37.61 33.04
C GLN A 551 -101.19 38.35 33.72
N ALA A 552 -101.45 39.03 34.85
CA ALA A 552 -100.40 39.69 35.61
C ALA A 552 -99.38 38.70 36.20
N VAL A 553 -99.85 37.56 36.73
CA VAL A 553 -98.98 36.49 37.25
C VAL A 553 -98.20 35.80 36.12
N GLN A 554 -98.82 35.57 34.97
CA GLN A 554 -98.14 34.99 33.81
C GLN A 554 -97.01 35.90 33.30
N GLU A 555 -97.25 37.21 33.27
CA GLU A 555 -96.25 38.17 32.80
C GLU A 555 -95.10 38.37 33.80
N ASP A 556 -95.39 38.35 35.11
CA ASP A 556 -94.35 38.31 36.15
C ASP A 556 -93.50 37.03 36.06
N LEU A 557 -94.13 35.86 35.83
CA LEU A 557 -93.39 34.61 35.66
C LEU A 557 -92.51 34.60 34.40
N LYS A 558 -92.98 35.18 33.29
CA LYS A 558 -92.17 35.36 32.08
C LYS A 558 -90.98 36.28 32.33
N GLN A 559 -91.16 37.36 33.09
CA GLN A 559 -90.06 38.25 33.46
C GLN A 559 -89.03 37.53 34.36
N GLN A 560 -89.50 36.76 35.34
CA GLN A 560 -88.63 35.95 36.19
C GLN A 560 -87.89 34.86 35.40
N LEU A 561 -88.56 34.20 34.45
CA LEU A 561 -87.96 33.21 33.56
C LEU A 561 -86.90 33.86 32.66
N HIS A 562 -87.21 35.01 32.06
CA HIS A 562 -86.26 35.74 31.21
C HIS A 562 -85.01 36.17 32.01
N ALA A 563 -85.19 36.71 33.22
CA ALA A 563 -84.09 37.06 34.10
C ALA A 563 -83.29 35.83 34.56
N ALA A 564 -83.95 34.69 34.78
CA ALA A 564 -83.28 33.44 35.17
C ALA A 564 -82.47 32.83 34.00
N THR A 565 -83.00 32.89 32.77
CA THR A 565 -82.31 32.44 31.56
C THR A 565 -81.10 33.33 31.23
N GLN A 566 -81.21 34.65 31.37
CA GLN A 566 -80.05 35.54 31.22
C GLN A 566 -78.91 35.20 32.19
N ARG A 567 -79.24 34.96 33.46
CA ARG A 567 -78.25 34.52 34.46
C ARG A 567 -77.66 33.15 34.16
N GLU A 568 -78.45 32.22 33.63
CA GLU A 568 -77.94 30.92 33.19
C GLU A 568 -76.90 31.07 32.06
N GLU A 569 -77.16 31.96 31.09
CA GLU A 569 -76.19 32.28 30.04
C GLU A 569 -74.92 32.94 30.59
N GLU A 570 -75.04 33.86 31.55
CA GLU A 570 -73.91 34.47 32.24
C GLU A 570 -73.06 33.42 32.98
N TYR A 571 -73.68 32.49 33.71
CA TYR A 571 -72.97 31.41 34.40
C TYR A 571 -72.31 30.42 33.42
N LYS A 572 -72.97 30.10 32.30
CA LYS A 572 -72.34 29.28 31.23
C LYS A 572 -71.12 29.96 30.62
N ALA A 573 -71.15 31.29 30.44
CA ALA A 573 -70.00 32.04 29.96
C ALA A 573 -68.84 32.05 30.98
N GLN A 574 -69.16 32.17 32.28
CA GLN A 574 -68.18 32.06 33.36
C GLN A 574 -67.57 30.65 33.43
N LEU A 575 -68.39 29.60 33.28
CA LEU A 575 -67.94 28.22 33.25
C LEU A 575 -67.02 27.94 32.07
N ALA A 576 -67.36 28.42 30.86
CA ALA A 576 -66.50 28.27 29.69
C ALA A 576 -65.14 28.97 29.88
N THR A 577 -65.13 30.12 30.55
CA THR A 577 -63.90 30.85 30.90
C THR A 577 -63.07 30.07 31.92
N ALA A 578 -63.70 29.50 32.94
CA ALA A 578 -63.05 28.66 33.95
C ALA A 578 -62.45 27.38 33.33
N GLN A 579 -63.18 26.70 32.44
CA GLN A 579 -62.71 25.51 31.73
C GLN A 579 -61.50 25.81 30.83
N LYS A 580 -61.50 26.97 30.16
CA LYS A 580 -60.35 27.41 29.38
C LYS A 580 -59.11 27.65 30.25
N ALA A 581 -59.29 28.32 31.39
CA ALA A 581 -58.21 28.54 32.36
C ALA A 581 -57.68 27.22 32.94
N GLU A 582 -58.55 26.25 33.21
CA GLU A 582 -58.16 24.91 33.65
C GLU A 582 -57.35 24.15 32.59
N GLN A 583 -57.73 24.22 31.31
CA GLN A 583 -56.95 23.60 30.22
C GLN A 583 -55.55 24.22 30.08
N GLU A 584 -55.45 25.54 30.20
CA GLU A 584 -54.18 26.25 30.14
C GLU A 584 -53.28 25.88 31.34
N GLN A 585 -53.85 25.75 32.53
CA GLN A 585 -53.11 25.28 33.71
C GLN A 585 -52.68 23.82 33.60
N ARG A 586 -53.52 22.92 33.07
CA ARG A 586 -53.15 21.51 32.82
C ARG A 586 -51.98 21.40 31.84
N PHE A 587 -51.97 22.20 30.78
CA PHE A 587 -50.85 22.24 29.85
C PHE A 587 -49.56 22.71 30.53
N ARG A 588 -49.64 23.74 31.36
CA ARG A 588 -48.49 24.23 32.13
C ARG A 588 -47.98 23.21 33.15
N THR A 589 -48.87 22.47 33.81
CA THR A 589 -48.48 21.35 34.67
C THR A 589 -47.71 20.28 33.89
N GLN A 590 -48.21 19.87 32.71
CA GLN A 590 -47.52 18.86 31.88
C GLN A 590 -46.12 19.30 31.46
N GLN A 591 -45.93 20.59 31.17
CA GLN A 591 -44.62 21.15 30.88
C GLN A 591 -43.69 21.08 32.12
N LEU A 592 -44.19 21.44 33.30
CA LEU A 592 -43.43 21.37 34.54
C LEU A 592 -43.08 19.92 34.93
N GLU A 593 -43.97 18.95 34.69
CA GLU A 593 -43.69 17.52 34.90
C GLU A 593 -42.60 17.01 33.96
N ALA A 594 -42.64 17.39 32.68
CA ALA A 594 -41.60 17.03 31.71
C ALA A 594 -40.23 17.66 32.06
N GLU A 595 -40.22 18.91 32.51
CA GLU A 595 -39.00 19.56 33.02
C GLU A 595 -38.46 18.85 34.27
N GLN A 596 -39.33 18.46 35.19
CA GLN A 596 -38.96 17.73 36.40
C GLN A 596 -38.37 16.34 36.07
N ASP A 597 -38.93 15.62 35.11
CA ASP A 597 -38.42 14.32 34.66
C ASP A 597 -37.04 14.47 33.98
N HIS A 598 -36.86 15.52 33.18
CA HIS A 598 -35.57 15.83 32.56
C HIS A 598 -34.49 16.14 33.61
N LEU A 599 -34.81 16.98 34.60
CA LEU A 599 -33.92 17.27 35.73
C LEU A 599 -33.61 16.03 36.56
N SER A 600 -34.59 15.13 36.78
CA SER A 600 -34.37 13.87 37.48
C SER A 600 -33.40 12.96 36.74
N MET A 601 -33.48 12.90 35.40
CA MET A 601 -32.49 12.18 34.59
C MET A 601 -31.10 12.79 34.71
N GLN A 602 -30.97 14.13 34.62
CA GLN A 602 -29.68 14.82 34.79
C GLN A 602 -29.05 14.55 36.16
N VAL A 603 -29.87 14.52 37.23
CA VAL A 603 -29.42 14.18 38.59
C VAL A 603 -28.90 12.74 38.69
N HIS A 604 -29.52 11.79 38.00
CA HIS A 604 -29.06 10.40 37.95
C HIS A 604 -27.73 10.27 37.20
N GLU A 605 -27.61 10.96 36.06
CA GLU A 605 -26.42 10.99 35.23
C GLU A 605 -25.21 11.61 35.97
N LEU A 606 -25.39 12.80 36.54
CA LEU A 606 -24.34 13.48 37.32
C LEU A 606 -23.87 12.64 38.51
N ARG A 607 -24.75 11.83 39.11
CA ARG A 607 -24.39 10.94 40.19
C ARG A 607 -23.54 9.77 39.73
N ALA A 608 -23.86 9.16 38.58
CA ALA A 608 -23.06 8.10 37.99
C ALA A 608 -21.65 8.60 37.63
N GLN A 609 -21.57 9.79 37.02
CA GLN A 609 -20.28 10.42 36.68
C GLN A 609 -19.44 10.75 37.92
N LEU A 610 -20.08 11.19 39.01
CA LEU A 610 -19.40 11.44 40.28
C LEU A 610 -18.84 10.15 40.90
N ASP A 611 -19.63 9.07 40.93
CA ASP A 611 -19.20 7.78 41.46
C ASP A 611 -18.01 7.21 40.64
N ALA A 612 -18.07 7.31 39.30
CA ALA A 612 -16.98 6.89 38.40
C ALA A 612 -15.70 7.73 38.59
N ALA A 613 -15.83 9.05 38.76
CA ALA A 613 -14.69 9.93 39.03
C ALA A 613 -14.02 9.60 40.37
N MET A 614 -14.78 9.28 41.41
CA MET A 614 -14.25 8.86 42.71
C MET A 614 -13.50 7.53 42.64
N GLU A 615 -14.02 6.55 41.88
CA GLU A 615 -13.32 5.28 41.67
C GLU A 615 -12.00 5.46 40.90
N SER A 616 -12.00 6.28 39.86
CA SER A 616 -10.81 6.62 39.08
C SER A 616 -9.73 7.30 39.94
N GLN A 617 -10.13 8.18 40.87
CA GLN A 617 -9.22 8.81 41.82
C GLN A 617 -8.55 7.77 42.75
N VAL A 618 -9.31 6.78 43.25
CA VAL A 618 -8.77 5.72 44.11
C VAL A 618 -7.76 4.85 43.35
N GLN A 619 -8.04 4.52 42.09
CA GLN A 619 -7.14 3.73 41.25
C GLN A 619 -5.85 4.51 40.90
N ALA A 620 -5.96 5.81 40.59
CA ALA A 620 -4.80 6.67 40.35
C ALA A 620 -3.87 6.73 41.57
N GLY A 621 -4.41 6.90 42.79
CA GLY A 621 -3.63 6.89 44.03
C GLY A 621 -3.00 5.52 44.36
N GLY A 622 -3.50 4.42 43.80
CA GLY A 622 -2.84 3.12 43.82
C GLY A 622 -1.61 3.09 42.90
N ARG A 623 -1.78 3.51 41.65
CA ARG A 623 -0.71 3.55 40.63
C ARG A 623 0.48 4.43 41.03
N VAL A 624 0.22 5.58 41.68
CA VAL A 624 1.28 6.47 42.20
C VAL A 624 2.20 5.72 43.17
N ARG A 625 1.63 4.94 44.11
CA ARG A 625 2.41 4.19 45.10
C ARG A 625 3.24 3.07 44.47
N ASP A 626 2.70 2.41 43.46
CA ASP A 626 3.40 1.35 42.74
C ASP A 626 4.54 1.91 41.86
N LEU A 627 4.32 3.07 41.23
CA LEU A 627 5.35 3.79 40.47
C LEU A 627 6.50 4.26 41.35
N GLU A 628 6.24 4.78 42.56
CA GLU A 628 7.29 5.15 43.52
C GLU A 628 8.15 3.94 43.92
N ALA A 629 7.54 2.78 44.16
CA ALA A 629 8.26 1.55 44.47
C ALA A 629 9.12 1.05 43.29
N ASN A 630 8.59 1.12 42.07
CA ASN A 630 9.28 0.69 40.85
C ASN A 630 10.45 1.64 40.48
N LEU A 631 10.28 2.95 40.67
CA LEU A 631 11.34 3.93 40.44
C LEU A 631 12.54 3.67 41.36
N GLN A 632 12.28 3.34 42.63
CA GLN A 632 13.33 3.02 43.58
C GLN A 632 14.10 1.75 43.19
N ALA A 633 13.40 0.70 42.73
CA ALA A 633 14.04 -0.51 42.22
C ALA A 633 14.84 -0.28 40.91
N SER A 634 14.34 0.60 40.03
CA SER A 634 15.02 0.96 38.77
C SER A 634 16.34 1.71 39.02
N HIS A 635 16.38 2.61 40.01
CA HIS A 635 17.61 3.29 40.42
C HIS A 635 18.70 2.32 40.89
N GLU A 636 18.34 1.27 41.63
CA GLU A 636 19.28 0.23 42.06
C GLU A 636 19.79 -0.62 40.87
N ALA A 637 18.92 -0.94 39.91
CA ALA A 637 19.29 -1.69 38.71
C ALA A 637 20.19 -0.91 37.74
N SER A 638 19.97 0.40 37.61
CA SER A 638 20.76 1.31 36.77
C SER A 638 22.21 1.41 37.25
N ALA A 639 22.42 1.50 38.57
CA ALA A 639 23.76 1.49 39.16
C ALA A 639 24.54 0.19 38.85
N GLY A 640 23.85 -0.95 38.80
CA GLY A 640 24.46 -2.23 38.39
C GLY A 640 24.81 -2.31 36.91
N HIS A 641 24.04 -1.65 36.03
CA HIS A 641 24.31 -1.62 34.59
C HIS A 641 25.50 -0.72 34.24
N GLU A 642 25.64 0.42 34.91
CA GLU A 642 26.76 1.34 34.70
C GLU A 642 28.12 0.68 35.00
N ALA A 643 28.18 -0.14 36.06
CA ALA A 643 29.37 -0.93 36.39
C ALA A 643 29.73 -1.97 35.29
N ARG A 644 28.73 -2.61 34.68
CA ARG A 644 28.92 -3.57 33.58
C ARG A 644 29.35 -2.91 32.28
N VAL A 645 28.86 -1.70 31.99
CA VAL A 645 29.27 -0.93 30.81
C VAL A 645 30.76 -0.57 30.89
N GLN A 646 31.24 -0.14 32.06
CA GLN A 646 32.66 0.15 32.27
C GLN A 646 33.56 -1.09 32.06
N GLU A 647 33.10 -2.28 32.47
CA GLU A 647 33.82 -3.54 32.25
C GLU A 647 33.89 -3.90 30.75
N LEU A 648 32.79 -3.73 30.02
CA LEU A 648 32.71 -3.99 28.59
C LEU A 648 33.54 -3.01 27.75
N GLU A 649 33.59 -1.74 28.13
CA GLU A 649 34.45 -0.74 27.48
C GLU A 649 35.94 -1.09 27.62
N ALA A 650 36.36 -1.57 28.80
CA ALA A 650 37.73 -2.03 29.01
C ALA A 650 38.08 -3.25 28.12
N LEU A 651 37.14 -4.20 27.96
CA LEU A 651 37.31 -5.34 27.06
C LEU A 651 37.35 -4.93 25.58
N ALA A 652 36.52 -3.97 25.17
CA ALA A 652 36.50 -3.45 23.81
C ALA A 652 37.81 -2.75 23.43
N GLN A 653 38.39 -1.97 24.35
CA GLN A 653 39.71 -1.35 24.14
C GLN A 653 40.82 -2.40 23.97
N ALA A 654 40.79 -3.48 24.76
CA ALA A 654 41.74 -4.58 24.63
C ALA A 654 41.63 -5.31 23.28
N GLN A 655 40.41 -5.54 22.78
CA GLN A 655 40.17 -6.14 21.48
C GLN A 655 40.60 -5.22 20.33
N GLY A 656 40.38 -3.91 20.46
CA GLY A 656 40.85 -2.91 19.49
C GLY A 656 42.37 -2.91 19.30
N GLY A 657 43.14 -3.22 20.34
CA GLY A 657 44.59 -3.43 20.26
C GLY A 657 44.97 -4.63 19.39
N ARG A 658 44.35 -5.80 19.61
CA ARG A 658 44.60 -7.02 18.83
C ARG A 658 44.26 -6.86 17.35
N VAL A 659 43.20 -6.12 17.04
CA VAL A 659 42.82 -5.87 15.63
C VAL A 659 43.91 -5.07 14.91
N ARG A 660 44.50 -4.06 15.55
CA ARG A 660 45.59 -3.27 14.94
C ARG A 660 46.85 -4.11 14.70
N GLU A 661 47.19 -5.01 15.63
CA GLU A 661 48.32 -5.93 15.46
C GLU A 661 48.09 -6.89 14.29
N LEU A 662 46.89 -7.47 14.19
CA LEU A 662 46.52 -8.33 13.06
C LEU A 662 46.54 -7.59 11.72
N GLN A 663 46.11 -6.33 11.70
CA GLN A 663 46.10 -5.51 10.50
C GLN A 663 47.53 -5.18 10.04
N ALA A 664 48.45 -4.91 10.97
CA ALA A 664 49.88 -4.72 10.67
C ALA A 664 50.51 -6.02 10.13
N ALA A 665 50.23 -7.16 10.76
CA ALA A 665 50.72 -8.46 10.30
C ALA A 665 50.18 -8.86 8.92
N LEU A 666 48.92 -8.52 8.64
CA LEU A 666 48.32 -8.74 7.32
C LEU A 666 49.02 -7.89 6.25
N GLN A 667 49.29 -6.63 6.55
CA GLN A 667 49.96 -5.71 5.63
C GLN A 667 51.39 -6.16 5.30
N GLU A 668 52.12 -6.69 6.27
CA GLU A 668 53.43 -7.31 6.05
C GLU A 668 53.33 -8.54 5.13
N ARG A 669 52.33 -9.41 5.34
CA ARG A 669 52.12 -10.59 4.48
C ARG A 669 51.74 -10.22 3.05
N VAL A 670 50.97 -9.16 2.86
CA VAL A 670 50.63 -8.65 1.52
C VAL A 670 51.89 -8.16 0.79
N GLN A 671 52.80 -7.48 1.48
CA GLN A 671 54.08 -7.07 0.89
C GLN A 671 54.96 -8.27 0.51
N GLN A 672 55.02 -9.30 1.36
CA GLN A 672 55.74 -10.53 1.06
C GLN A 672 55.14 -11.27 -0.15
N ALA A 673 53.81 -11.35 -0.24
CA ALA A 673 53.12 -11.94 -1.39
C ALA A 673 53.45 -11.20 -2.70
N GLY A 674 53.48 -9.87 -2.69
CA GLY A 674 53.90 -9.07 -3.86
C GLY A 674 55.35 -9.34 -4.29
N PHE A 675 56.26 -9.59 -3.35
CA PHE A 675 57.64 -9.97 -3.68
C PHE A 675 57.71 -11.37 -4.32
N HIS A 676 56.89 -12.32 -3.84
CA HIS A 676 56.79 -13.65 -4.44
C HIS A 676 56.20 -13.62 -5.85
N GLU A 677 55.20 -12.78 -6.10
CA GLU A 677 54.59 -12.60 -7.41
C GLU A 677 55.59 -12.01 -8.42
N ALA A 678 56.35 -10.98 -8.02
CA ALA A 678 57.42 -10.41 -8.86
C ALA A 678 58.50 -11.45 -9.20
N ARG A 679 58.88 -12.30 -8.23
CA ARG A 679 59.85 -13.39 -8.46
C ARG A 679 59.30 -14.49 -9.36
N ALA A 680 57.99 -14.78 -9.28
CA ALA A 680 57.34 -15.73 -10.18
C ALA A 680 57.35 -15.24 -11.63
N GLN A 681 57.06 -13.94 -11.86
CA GLN A 681 57.15 -13.32 -13.18
C GLN A 681 58.58 -13.34 -13.73
N GLU A 682 59.59 -13.08 -12.90
CA GLU A 682 61.00 -13.17 -13.33
C GLU A 682 61.39 -14.60 -13.75
N LEU A 683 60.96 -15.61 -12.98
CA LEU A 683 61.19 -17.02 -13.29
C LEU A 683 60.50 -17.45 -14.59
N GLU A 684 59.29 -16.95 -14.86
CA GLU A 684 58.56 -17.23 -16.09
C GLU A 684 59.29 -16.69 -17.33
N VAL A 685 59.83 -15.47 -17.24
CA VAL A 685 60.68 -14.89 -18.30
C VAL A 685 61.94 -15.72 -18.52
N GLN A 686 62.59 -16.20 -17.45
CA GLN A 686 63.75 -17.09 -17.56
C GLN A 686 63.39 -18.44 -18.20
N LEU A 687 62.23 -18.99 -17.88
CA LEU A 687 61.73 -20.23 -18.48
C LEU A 687 61.49 -20.05 -19.98
N GLN A 688 60.86 -18.94 -20.39
CA GLN A 688 60.67 -18.61 -21.80
C GLN A 688 62.01 -18.47 -22.54
N ALA A 689 62.99 -17.80 -21.94
CA ALA A 689 64.33 -17.67 -22.49
C ALA A 689 65.05 -19.03 -22.63
N SER A 690 64.86 -19.96 -21.68
CA SER A 690 65.41 -21.32 -21.75
C SER A 690 64.78 -22.13 -22.88
N SER A 691 63.47 -22.02 -23.10
CA SER A 691 62.78 -22.69 -24.21
C SER A 691 63.26 -22.20 -25.57
N LEU A 692 63.61 -20.91 -25.68
CA LEU A 692 64.15 -20.32 -26.90
C LEU A 692 65.58 -20.83 -27.18
N ARG A 693 66.39 -21.01 -26.14
CA ARG A 693 67.73 -21.62 -26.27
C ARG A 693 67.63 -23.07 -26.73
N GLU A 694 66.68 -23.83 -26.18
CA GLU A 694 66.46 -25.23 -26.55
C GLU A 694 66.07 -25.38 -28.03
N LYS A 695 65.16 -24.54 -28.52
CA LYS A 695 64.82 -24.46 -29.95
C LYS A 695 66.04 -24.14 -30.81
N ARG A 696 66.88 -23.19 -30.39
CA ARG A 696 68.10 -22.81 -31.12
C ARG A 696 69.13 -23.94 -31.14
N THR A 697 69.26 -24.72 -30.08
CA THR A 697 70.10 -25.92 -30.07
C THR A 697 69.57 -27.01 -31.01
N GLN A 698 68.25 -27.21 -31.08
CA GLN A 698 67.66 -28.15 -32.04
C GLN A 698 67.92 -27.73 -33.50
N GLU A 699 67.78 -26.43 -33.81
CA GLU A 699 68.13 -25.89 -35.13
C GLU A 699 69.61 -26.11 -35.48
N LEU A 700 70.51 -25.87 -34.52
CA LEU A 700 71.95 -26.09 -34.69
C LEU A 700 72.30 -27.57 -34.88
N GLU A 701 71.62 -28.49 -34.20
CA GLU A 701 71.79 -29.93 -34.42
C GLU A 701 71.38 -30.36 -35.83
N VAL A 702 70.27 -29.82 -36.34
CA VAL A 702 69.82 -30.07 -37.72
C VAL A 702 70.85 -29.54 -38.72
N GLN A 703 71.37 -28.33 -38.50
CA GLN A 703 72.43 -27.76 -39.34
C GLN A 703 73.73 -28.58 -39.28
N CYS A 704 74.14 -29.05 -38.10
CA CYS A 704 75.32 -29.90 -37.96
C CYS A 704 75.16 -31.25 -38.68
N LYS A 705 73.97 -31.85 -38.64
CA LYS A 705 73.67 -33.09 -39.38
C LYS A 705 73.73 -32.86 -40.90
N ALA A 706 73.20 -31.74 -41.39
CA ALA A 706 73.29 -31.38 -42.80
C ALA A 706 74.75 -31.18 -43.26
N LEU A 707 75.54 -30.43 -42.47
CA LEU A 707 76.97 -30.24 -42.73
C LEU A 707 77.77 -31.56 -42.69
N ALA A 708 77.44 -32.47 -41.76
CA ALA A 708 78.08 -33.78 -41.70
C ALA A 708 77.76 -34.63 -42.95
N GLN A 709 76.55 -34.53 -43.49
CA GLN A 709 76.16 -35.17 -44.73
C GLN A 709 76.91 -34.59 -45.94
N GLU A 710 77.03 -33.27 -46.03
CA GLU A 710 77.85 -32.59 -47.06
C GLU A 710 79.33 -32.98 -46.95
N LEU A 711 79.89 -33.03 -45.74
CA LEU A 711 81.26 -33.46 -45.51
C LEU A 711 81.48 -34.91 -45.96
N GLY A 712 80.51 -35.80 -45.71
CA GLY A 712 80.54 -37.17 -46.19
C GLY A 712 80.51 -37.27 -47.73
N GLN A 713 79.72 -36.43 -48.40
CA GLN A 713 79.70 -36.34 -49.86
C GLN A 713 81.04 -35.82 -50.41
N HIS A 714 81.61 -34.80 -49.77
CA HIS A 714 82.92 -34.27 -50.13
C HIS A 714 84.05 -35.30 -49.92
N GLN A 715 84.04 -36.04 -48.82
CA GLN A 715 84.99 -37.14 -48.59
C GLN A 715 84.84 -38.25 -49.63
N GLY A 716 83.60 -38.56 -50.04
CA GLY A 716 83.33 -39.48 -51.16
C GLY A 716 83.96 -38.99 -52.47
N ARG A 717 83.76 -37.72 -52.81
CA ARG A 717 84.37 -37.09 -53.99
C ARG A 717 85.89 -37.03 -53.92
N VAL A 718 86.47 -36.78 -52.75
CA VAL A 718 87.93 -36.78 -52.54
C VAL A 718 88.49 -38.18 -52.78
N ARG A 719 87.87 -39.24 -52.23
CA ARG A 719 88.28 -40.62 -52.50
C ARG A 719 88.20 -40.98 -53.98
N GLU A 720 87.16 -40.51 -54.67
CA GLU A 720 86.99 -40.72 -56.11
C GLU A 720 88.09 -40.01 -56.91
N LEU A 721 88.45 -38.78 -56.52
CA LEU A 721 89.57 -38.04 -57.09
C LEU A 721 90.94 -38.67 -56.77
N GLU A 722 91.14 -39.21 -55.57
CA GLU A 722 92.37 -39.94 -55.19
C GLU A 722 92.54 -41.21 -56.04
N VAL A 723 91.45 -41.94 -56.32
CA VAL A 723 91.46 -43.09 -57.24
C VAL A 723 91.80 -42.65 -58.66
N GLN A 724 91.24 -41.52 -59.13
CA GLN A 724 91.61 -40.95 -60.44
C GLN A 724 93.08 -40.50 -60.48
N GLN A 725 93.60 -39.93 -59.39
CA GLN A 725 94.99 -39.53 -59.29
C GLN A 725 95.95 -40.72 -59.29
N GLN A 726 95.62 -41.81 -58.59
CA GLN A 726 96.39 -43.05 -58.63
C GLN A 726 96.38 -43.69 -60.03
N ALA A 727 95.24 -43.66 -60.73
CA ALA A 727 95.18 -44.07 -62.13
C ALA A 727 96.05 -43.18 -63.04
N GLY A 728 96.06 -41.86 -62.80
CA GLY A 728 96.95 -40.91 -63.49
C GLY A 728 98.43 -41.18 -63.24
N GLN A 729 98.82 -41.48 -62.00
CA GLN A 729 100.20 -41.83 -61.64
C GLN A 729 100.64 -43.15 -62.27
N ALA A 730 99.75 -44.14 -62.36
CA ALA A 730 100.03 -45.39 -63.08
C ALA A 730 100.26 -45.17 -64.58
N HIS A 731 99.51 -44.25 -65.20
CA HIS A 731 99.76 -43.83 -66.59
C HIS A 731 101.12 -43.11 -66.75
N GLN A 732 101.50 -42.29 -65.77
CA GLN A 732 102.76 -41.55 -65.79
C GLN A 732 103.98 -42.47 -65.58
N ALA A 733 103.86 -43.51 -64.75
CA ALA A 733 104.86 -44.56 -64.58
C ALA A 733 105.06 -45.41 -65.86
N ARG A 734 103.97 -45.69 -66.58
CA ARG A 734 104.04 -46.36 -67.89
C ARG A 734 104.71 -45.51 -68.97
N ALA A 735 104.54 -44.19 -68.90
CA ALA A 735 105.21 -43.24 -69.79
C ALA A 735 106.72 -43.14 -69.49
N SER A 736 107.12 -43.15 -68.21
CA SER A 736 108.55 -43.13 -67.83
C SER A 736 109.27 -44.45 -68.13
N GLU A 737 108.61 -45.61 -68.05
CA GLU A 737 109.17 -46.89 -68.55
C GLU A 737 109.43 -46.87 -70.07
N LEU A 738 108.51 -46.28 -70.85
CA LEU A 738 108.70 -46.11 -72.30
C LEU A 738 109.85 -45.15 -72.63
N GLU A 739 110.05 -44.09 -71.84
CA GLU A 739 111.21 -43.18 -72.00
C GLU A 739 112.55 -43.84 -71.59
N ALA A 740 112.54 -44.76 -70.61
CA ALA A 740 113.73 -45.50 -70.21
C ALA A 740 114.21 -46.49 -71.30
N LEU A 741 113.26 -47.19 -71.96
CA LEU A 741 113.56 -48.07 -73.10
C LEU A 741 114.08 -47.31 -74.32
N ALA A 742 113.64 -46.06 -74.53
CA ALA A 742 114.15 -45.20 -75.60
C ALA A 742 115.61 -44.72 -75.34
N ARG A 743 116.02 -44.58 -74.08
CA ARG A 743 117.40 -44.20 -73.70
C ARG A 743 118.40 -45.35 -73.82
N GLU A 744 117.99 -46.60 -73.56
CA GLU A 744 118.85 -47.79 -73.78
C GLU A 744 119.15 -48.01 -75.28
N SER A 745 118.20 -47.72 -76.18
CA SER A 745 118.43 -47.81 -77.63
C SER A 745 119.48 -46.80 -78.15
N GLY A 746 119.64 -45.65 -77.49
CA GLY A 746 120.64 -44.63 -77.86
C GLY A 746 122.08 -45.03 -77.50
N GLN A 747 122.26 -45.75 -76.39
CA GLN A 747 123.58 -46.17 -75.90
C GLN A 747 124.20 -47.33 -76.70
N HIS A 748 123.39 -48.09 -77.44
CA HIS A 748 123.87 -49.12 -78.36
C HIS A 748 124.36 -48.57 -79.72
N GLN A 749 123.89 -47.39 -80.15
CA GLN A 749 124.37 -46.75 -81.38
C GLN A 749 125.71 -46.03 -81.21
N GLU A 750 126.06 -45.61 -79.99
CA GLU A 750 127.31 -44.91 -79.69
C GLU A 750 128.51 -45.89 -79.58
N ARG A 751 128.29 -47.07 -78.99
CA ARG A 751 129.29 -48.17 -78.93
C ARG A 751 129.64 -48.79 -80.30
N ALA A 752 128.73 -48.72 -81.28
CA ALA A 752 128.99 -49.19 -82.63
C ALA A 752 129.95 -48.27 -83.41
N ARG A 753 129.90 -46.96 -83.15
CA ARG A 753 130.78 -45.96 -83.80
C ARG A 753 132.21 -45.98 -83.25
N GLU A 754 132.41 -46.31 -81.97
CA GLU A 754 133.74 -46.44 -81.38
C GLU A 754 134.52 -47.67 -81.89
N LEU A 755 133.83 -48.75 -82.25
CA LEU A 755 134.44 -49.97 -82.81
C LEU A 755 134.86 -49.82 -84.29
N GLU A 756 134.16 -49.00 -85.08
CA GLU A 756 134.55 -48.71 -86.48
C GLU A 756 135.84 -47.88 -86.58
N VAL A 757 136.09 -46.99 -85.62
CA VAL A 757 137.31 -46.17 -85.57
C VAL A 757 138.55 -47.02 -85.19
N GLN A 758 138.40 -48.02 -84.33
CA GLN A 758 139.48 -48.94 -83.96
C GLN A 758 139.87 -49.92 -85.08
N LEU A 759 138.91 -50.28 -85.95
CA LEU A 759 139.16 -51.16 -87.10
C LEU A 759 139.97 -50.47 -88.21
N GLN A 760 139.75 -49.16 -88.43
CA GLN A 760 140.52 -48.38 -89.41
C GLN A 760 141.98 -48.14 -89.00
N ALA A 761 142.27 -48.06 -87.69
CA ALA A 761 143.63 -47.92 -87.16
C ALA A 761 144.47 -49.21 -87.29
N HIS A 762 143.85 -50.39 -87.23
CA HIS A 762 144.53 -51.67 -87.40
C HIS A 762 144.84 -52.02 -88.88
N GLN A 763 144.04 -51.53 -89.83
CA GLN A 763 144.22 -51.82 -91.26
C GLN A 763 145.32 -50.97 -91.93
N ALA A 764 145.74 -49.84 -91.35
CA ALA A 764 146.85 -49.05 -91.87
C ALA A 764 148.22 -49.60 -91.45
N ARG A 765 148.37 -50.09 -90.21
CA ARG A 765 149.59 -50.80 -89.73
C ARG A 765 149.90 -52.08 -90.52
N ALA A 766 148.89 -52.69 -91.16
CA ALA A 766 149.07 -53.83 -92.05
C ALA A 766 149.70 -53.45 -93.41
N ARG A 767 149.49 -52.21 -93.90
CA ARG A 767 150.05 -51.74 -95.19
C ARG A 767 151.54 -51.35 -95.09
N GLU A 768 152.00 -50.92 -93.91
CA GLU A 768 153.43 -50.66 -93.67
C GLU A 768 154.27 -51.94 -93.57
N LEU A 769 153.68 -53.06 -93.14
CA LEU A 769 154.35 -54.37 -93.04
C LEU A 769 154.42 -55.12 -94.38
N GLU A 770 153.52 -54.85 -95.34
CA GLU A 770 153.58 -55.42 -96.69
C GLU A 770 154.64 -54.76 -97.58
N ALA A 771 154.97 -53.47 -97.36
CA ALA A 771 156.01 -52.78 -98.12
C ALA A 771 157.44 -53.24 -97.76
N LEU A 772 157.67 -53.61 -96.49
CA LEU A 772 158.97 -54.15 -96.02
C LEU A 772 159.19 -55.63 -96.40
N ALA A 773 158.14 -56.34 -96.86
CA ALA A 773 158.22 -57.73 -97.31
C ALA A 773 158.56 -57.89 -98.80
N GLN A 774 158.36 -56.85 -99.63
CA GLN A 774 158.83 -56.86 -101.03
C GLN A 774 160.34 -56.60 -101.18
N GLU A 775 160.96 -55.98 -100.18
CA GLU A 775 162.40 -55.66 -100.18
C GLU A 775 163.29 -56.89 -99.88
N ASN A 776 162.71 -57.99 -99.38
CA ASN A 776 163.45 -59.20 -98.95
C ASN A 776 163.21 -60.44 -99.84
N GLY A 777 162.35 -60.33 -100.86
CA GLY A 777 162.01 -61.42 -101.77
C GLY A 777 162.87 -61.54 -103.04
N GLN A 778 163.54 -60.47 -103.47
CA GLN A 778 164.35 -60.48 -104.71
C GLN A 778 165.87 -60.46 -104.47
N HIS A 779 166.31 -60.74 -103.24
CA HIS A 779 167.70 -61.11 -102.95
C HIS A 779 167.94 -62.64 -103.01
N GLN A 780 166.87 -63.44 -103.19
CA GLN A 780 166.92 -64.89 -103.48
C GLN A 780 166.69 -65.24 -104.97
N GLU A 781 166.98 -64.30 -105.87
CA GLU A 781 167.20 -64.57 -107.30
C GLU A 781 168.54 -63.97 -107.74
N ARG A 782 169.62 -64.32 -107.03
CA ARG A 782 171.00 -63.94 -107.42
C ARG A 782 171.58 -64.82 -108.54
N VAL A 783 170.83 -65.78 -109.11
CA VAL A 783 171.46 -66.93 -109.78
C VAL A 783 170.64 -67.49 -110.94
N ARG A 784 170.26 -66.62 -111.89
CA ARG A 784 170.18 -67.02 -113.31
C ARG A 784 170.98 -66.14 -114.27
N GLU A 785 171.79 -65.19 -113.78
CA GLU A 785 172.94 -64.58 -114.47
C GLU A 785 173.79 -63.74 -113.51
#